data_AF-A0A1H8TA75-F1
#
_entry.id   AF-A0A1H8TA75-F1
#
_cell.length_a   1.000
_cell.length_b   1.000
_cell.length_c   1.000
_cell.angle_alpha   90.00
_cell.angle_beta   90.00
_cell.angle_gamma   90.00
#
_symmetry.space_group_name_H-M   'P 1'
#
loop_
_entity.id
_entity.type
_entity.pdbx_description
1 polymer ?
#
loop_
_entity_poly.entity_id
_entity_poly.type
_entity_poly.pdbx_seq_one_letter_code
_entity_poly.pdbx_strand_id
1 'polypeptide(L)'
;MTTLTLAAATSARANAYRKTAWRLMPFLMLCYFCAYLDRVNVGFAKLQMMNDLALSEAVYGLGAGMFFIGYFLCEVPSNIILHKVGARRWIARIMITWGILSGMFAFVETAWQFYLLRFLLGVAEAGLAPGLLLYLTYWFPSYRRARMTVLWFVAIPLSGMIGGPLSGWIMNKFAGVHGWAGWQWMFVIEAIPTVVVGLMVLGYLKDGVHQATWLDDEEKALIQKELAEDNQHKTEHASVRDFIRDRRLWLLAAIYFCVVMGQYAITFWLPTLVRNSGVADPLHIGLLTSLPYMCAIVAMLLAGRSGDKHRERRWHLVIPMLLGACGLSLAAVFGHNVTLSILSLCLAAAGILSASSLFWMLPTTLLGGVTAAAGIAAVNSFANLAGFCSPYLIGWITTSTGSSAIGMFLITGVLVIGATLVLRIPAALVQSLIEVQIMTASSPQRAPLSLAERAHNIRRHALRMGQIQGQGYVGQALGVADVLAVAYFHALSYQPQDPDWEGRDRFYLSIGHYAIALYAALIEAGIVPQEELETYGCDDSRLPMSGMAAYTPGMEITGGSLGQGLGIAVGACLGLKRKQSKSFVYNLLSDGELNEGATWEAAMSASHWQLDNLIALVDVNNQQADGHCREILAFEPLAERWQAFGWFVQRVDGNDRDALVAAFDRARQHPGRQPRIILCDTRMGKGVPFLETRDKTHFIRVEAHEWALALDALDAGRDF
;
A
#
# COMPACT_ATOMS: atom_id res chain seq x y z
N MET A 1 33.81 -14.54 -3.41
CA MET A 1 33.89 -13.39 -2.47
C MET A 1 32.56 -12.61 -2.42
N THR A 2 31.40 -13.27 -2.57
CA THR A 2 30.24 -12.64 -3.25
C THR A 2 28.86 -12.87 -2.62
N THR A 3 28.67 -13.83 -1.71
CA THR A 3 27.38 -14.06 -1.03
C THR A 3 27.32 -13.44 0.37
N LEU A 4 28.43 -13.51 1.13
CA LEU A 4 28.58 -12.86 2.44
C LEU A 4 28.49 -11.33 2.36
N THR A 5 29.02 -10.73 1.29
CA THR A 5 28.99 -9.28 1.05
C THR A 5 27.60 -8.78 0.67
N LEU A 6 26.81 -9.57 -0.08
CA LEU A 6 25.43 -9.21 -0.43
C LEU A 6 24.52 -9.25 0.80
N ALA A 7 24.63 -10.31 1.62
CA ALA A 7 23.90 -10.46 2.88
C ALA A 7 24.29 -9.38 3.91
N ALA A 8 25.58 -9.06 4.00
CA ALA A 8 26.07 -7.95 4.82
C ALA A 8 25.49 -6.61 4.34
N ALA A 9 25.48 -6.33 3.03
CA ALA A 9 24.90 -5.12 2.46
C ALA A 9 23.37 -5.01 2.69
N THR A 10 22.62 -6.12 2.58
CA THR A 10 21.18 -6.14 2.90
C THR A 10 20.93 -5.92 4.39
N SER A 11 21.77 -6.50 5.26
CA SER A 11 21.68 -6.31 6.70
C SER A 11 22.01 -4.87 7.12
N ALA A 12 23.04 -4.26 6.52
CA ALA A 12 23.45 -2.88 6.74
C ALA A 12 22.34 -1.90 6.30
N ARG A 13 21.77 -2.12 5.11
CA ARG A 13 20.60 -1.38 4.60
C ARG A 13 19.42 -1.44 5.57
N ALA A 14 19.05 -2.65 6.02
CA ALA A 14 17.94 -2.82 6.95
C ALA A 14 18.20 -2.13 8.30
N ASN A 15 19.44 -2.17 8.78
CA ASN A 15 19.83 -1.56 10.04
C ASN A 15 19.81 -0.02 9.98
N ALA A 16 20.32 0.58 8.90
CA ALA A 16 20.34 2.03 8.67
C ALA A 16 18.93 2.65 8.73
N TYR A 17 17.97 2.06 8.01
CA TYR A 17 16.58 2.52 8.03
C TYR A 17 15.88 2.23 9.36
N ARG A 18 16.20 1.11 10.04
CA ARG A 18 15.67 0.80 11.36
C ARG A 18 16.14 1.81 12.41
N LYS A 19 17.44 2.16 12.43
CA LYS A 19 18.01 3.21 13.30
C LYS A 19 17.32 4.55 13.04
N THR A 20 17.17 4.92 11.79
CA THR A 20 16.52 6.17 11.37
C THR A 20 15.05 6.22 11.81
N ALA A 21 14.29 5.14 11.59
CA ALA A 21 12.90 5.04 12.00
C ALA A 21 12.75 5.10 13.53
N TRP A 22 13.55 4.35 14.28
CA TRP A 22 13.52 4.38 15.75
C TRP A 22 13.87 5.75 16.34
N ARG A 23 14.78 6.49 15.70
CA ARG A 23 15.18 7.82 16.15
C ARG A 23 14.14 8.89 15.83
N LEU A 24 13.61 8.90 14.60
CA LEU A 24 12.77 9.99 14.10
C LEU A 24 11.29 9.77 14.42
N MET A 25 10.75 8.57 14.19
CA MET A 25 9.31 8.35 14.25
C MET A 25 8.69 8.67 15.62
N PRO A 26 9.23 8.22 16.77
CA PRO A 26 8.67 8.56 18.07
C PRO A 26 8.62 10.07 18.32
N PHE A 27 9.64 10.81 17.85
CA PHE A 27 9.72 12.26 18.05
C PHE A 27 8.77 13.02 17.10
N LEU A 28 8.65 12.61 15.85
CA LEU A 28 7.67 13.18 14.91
C LEU A 28 6.22 12.89 15.34
N MET A 29 5.99 11.70 15.91
CA MET A 29 4.72 11.33 16.55
C MET A 29 4.45 12.22 17.77
N LEU A 30 5.45 12.50 18.61
CA LEU A 30 5.32 13.42 19.74
C LEU A 30 4.93 14.84 19.28
N CYS A 31 5.58 15.35 18.23
CA CYS A 31 5.24 16.67 17.67
C CYS A 31 3.77 16.73 17.24
N TYR A 32 3.27 15.68 16.59
CA TYR A 32 1.90 15.62 16.10
C TYR A 32 0.87 15.26 17.19
N PHE A 33 1.31 14.52 18.21
CA PHE A 33 0.55 14.29 19.43
C PHE A 33 0.24 15.63 20.11
N CYS A 34 1.25 16.49 20.30
CA CYS A 34 1.05 17.85 20.80
C CYS A 34 0.04 18.60 19.93
N ALA A 35 0.19 18.53 18.59
CA ALA A 35 -0.70 19.20 17.63
C ALA A 35 -2.18 18.89 17.87
N TYR A 36 -2.51 17.61 18.05
CA TYR A 36 -3.89 17.22 18.29
C TYR A 36 -4.33 17.38 19.75
N LEU A 37 -3.41 17.33 20.71
CA LEU A 37 -3.72 17.63 22.11
C LEU A 37 -4.32 19.04 22.24
N ASP A 38 -3.65 20.06 21.70
CA ASP A 38 -4.15 21.45 21.70
C ASP A 38 -5.51 21.60 20.97
N ARG A 39 -5.76 20.81 19.90
CA ARG A 39 -7.07 20.82 19.21
C ARG A 39 -8.19 20.22 20.08
N VAL A 40 -7.88 19.20 20.87
CA VAL A 40 -8.81 18.57 21.80
C VAL A 40 -9.07 19.46 23.02
N ASN A 41 -8.06 20.17 23.50
CA ASN A 41 -8.11 21.02 24.71
C ASN A 41 -9.27 21.98 24.71
N VAL A 42 -9.54 22.63 23.59
CA VAL A 42 -10.62 23.61 23.54
C VAL A 42 -12.02 22.99 23.75
N GLY A 43 -12.19 21.71 23.43
CA GLY A 43 -13.42 20.96 23.72
C GLY A 43 -13.60 20.67 25.21
N PHE A 44 -12.50 20.53 25.97
CA PHE A 44 -12.51 20.43 27.43
C PHE A 44 -12.69 21.80 28.08
N ALA A 45 -11.95 22.81 27.62
CA ALA A 45 -12.04 24.17 28.14
C ALA A 45 -13.48 24.68 28.09
N LYS A 46 -14.19 24.38 26.99
CA LYS A 46 -15.59 24.67 26.77
C LYS A 46 -16.48 24.34 27.98
N LEU A 47 -16.22 23.24 28.70
CA LEU A 47 -17.04 22.79 29.83
C LEU A 47 -17.15 23.83 30.96
N GLN A 48 -16.12 24.66 31.13
CA GLN A 48 -16.06 25.71 32.15
C GLN A 48 -16.08 27.11 31.51
N MET A 49 -15.23 27.34 30.50
CA MET A 49 -14.98 28.63 29.85
C MET A 49 -16.26 29.31 29.32
N MET A 50 -17.22 28.54 28.80
CA MET A 50 -18.45 29.13 28.28
C MET A 50 -19.28 29.84 29.36
N ASN A 51 -19.32 29.27 30.56
CA ASN A 51 -20.05 29.87 31.68
C ASN A 51 -19.28 31.07 32.23
N ASP A 52 -17.96 30.94 32.42
CA ASP A 52 -17.10 31.99 32.96
C ASP A 52 -17.11 33.25 32.08
N LEU A 53 -17.15 33.07 30.76
CA LEU A 53 -17.12 34.15 29.77
C LEU A 53 -18.50 34.50 29.18
N ALA A 54 -19.57 33.87 29.69
CA ALA A 54 -20.94 34.02 29.20
C ALA A 54 -21.09 33.86 27.67
N LEU A 55 -20.40 32.88 27.08
CA LEU A 55 -20.42 32.61 25.64
C LEU A 55 -21.55 31.66 25.25
N SER A 56 -22.15 31.88 24.08
CA SER A 56 -23.12 30.94 23.49
C SER A 56 -22.43 29.80 22.75
N GLU A 57 -23.16 28.72 22.47
CA GLU A 57 -22.66 27.59 21.67
C GLU A 57 -22.28 28.03 20.24
N ALA A 58 -22.96 29.03 19.68
CA ALA A 58 -22.64 29.62 18.38
C ALA A 58 -21.32 30.40 18.42
N VAL A 59 -21.05 31.13 19.50
CA VAL A 59 -19.78 31.83 19.71
C VAL A 59 -18.64 30.81 19.82
N TYR A 60 -18.81 29.78 20.66
CA TYR A 60 -17.83 28.70 20.74
C TYR A 60 -17.58 28.05 19.38
N GLY A 61 -18.65 27.69 18.65
CA GLY A 61 -18.59 27.05 17.35
C GLY A 61 -17.88 27.88 16.28
N LEU A 62 -18.17 29.19 16.21
CA LEU A 62 -17.50 30.11 15.29
C LEU A 62 -16.00 30.25 15.62
N GLY A 63 -15.66 30.42 16.89
CA GLY A 63 -14.25 30.50 17.30
C GLY A 63 -13.50 29.19 17.06
N ALA A 64 -14.14 28.04 17.32
CA ALA A 64 -13.58 26.74 16.97
C ALA A 64 -13.32 26.57 15.47
N GLY A 65 -14.23 27.08 14.64
CA GLY A 65 -14.06 27.08 13.20
C GLY A 65 -12.97 28.04 12.70
N MET A 66 -12.80 29.21 13.33
CA MET A 66 -11.90 30.27 12.86
C MET A 66 -10.43 29.81 12.74
N PHE A 67 -10.02 28.84 13.57
CA PHE A 67 -8.74 28.16 13.45
C PHE A 67 -8.48 27.62 12.04
N PHE A 68 -9.49 26.99 11.41
CA PHE A 68 -9.33 26.37 10.10
C PHE A 68 -9.23 27.39 8.96
N ILE A 69 -9.77 28.60 9.13
CA ILE A 69 -9.61 29.67 8.16
C ILE A 69 -8.15 30.13 8.13
N GLY A 70 -7.56 30.42 9.30
CA GLY A 70 -6.15 30.78 9.42
C GLY A 70 -5.24 29.66 8.91
N TYR A 71 -5.53 28.42 9.28
CA TYR A 71 -4.81 27.23 8.82
C TYR A 71 -4.84 27.11 7.30
N PHE A 72 -6.03 27.16 6.67
CA PHE A 72 -6.20 27.02 5.23
C PHE A 72 -5.45 28.09 4.42
N LEU A 73 -5.55 29.36 4.84
CA LEU A 73 -4.90 30.47 4.14
C LEU A 73 -3.37 30.40 4.20
N CYS A 74 -2.82 29.88 5.31
CA CYS A 74 -1.38 29.88 5.56
C CYS A 74 -0.70 28.53 5.32
N GLU A 75 -1.43 27.44 5.08
CA GLU A 75 -0.86 26.10 4.87
C GLU A 75 0.11 26.06 3.68
N VAL A 76 -0.31 26.57 2.52
CA VAL A 76 0.52 26.62 1.30
C VAL A 76 1.71 27.58 1.45
N PRO A 77 1.53 28.87 1.85
CA PRO A 77 2.66 29.77 2.08
C PRO A 77 3.67 29.23 3.10
N SER A 78 3.19 28.64 4.20
CA SER A 78 4.05 28.09 5.24
C SER A 78 4.94 26.97 4.70
N ASN A 79 4.41 26.06 3.88
CA ASN A 79 5.21 24.97 3.32
C ASN A 79 6.24 25.46 2.28
N ILE A 80 5.90 26.50 1.49
CA ILE A 80 6.87 27.16 0.59
C ILE A 80 8.04 27.74 1.38
N ILE A 81 7.77 28.40 2.51
CA ILE A 81 8.83 28.95 3.35
C ILE A 81 9.66 27.83 3.97
N LEU A 82 9.03 26.75 4.43
CA LEU A 82 9.70 25.57 4.98
C LEU A 82 10.78 25.04 4.02
N HIS A 83 10.46 24.91 2.73
CA HIS A 83 11.43 24.51 1.71
C HIS A 83 12.62 25.45 1.58
N LYS A 84 12.44 26.76 1.81
CA LYS A 84 13.50 27.77 1.69
C LYS A 84 14.40 27.87 2.92
N VAL A 85 13.82 27.77 4.12
CA VAL A 85 14.54 28.04 5.38
C VAL A 85 15.01 26.76 6.10
N GLY A 86 14.56 25.59 5.63
CA GLY A 86 14.83 24.30 6.22
C GLY A 86 13.73 23.83 7.18
N ALA A 87 13.41 22.54 7.12
CA ALA A 87 12.36 21.93 7.92
C ALA A 87 12.60 22.07 9.43
N ARG A 88 13.84 21.89 9.89
CA ARG A 88 14.19 21.98 11.33
C ARG A 88 13.78 23.33 11.92
N ARG A 89 14.19 24.43 11.29
CA ARG A 89 13.96 25.79 11.81
C ARG A 89 12.50 26.18 11.73
N TRP A 90 11.83 25.80 10.63
CA TRP A 90 10.44 26.18 10.41
C TRP A 90 9.47 25.40 11.30
N ILE A 91 9.68 24.08 11.46
CA ILE A 91 8.88 23.24 12.36
C ILE A 91 9.02 23.74 13.81
N ALA A 92 10.24 24.07 14.24
CA ALA A 92 10.46 24.66 15.56
C ALA A 92 9.71 25.99 15.74
N ARG A 93 9.79 26.90 14.75
CA ARG A 93 9.06 28.18 14.77
C ARG A 93 7.56 27.95 14.91
N ILE A 94 7.00 27.06 14.09
CA ILE A 94 5.58 26.69 14.15
C ILE A 94 5.25 26.26 15.58
N MET A 95 5.95 25.26 16.11
CA MET A 95 5.64 24.72 17.43
C MET A 95 5.76 25.74 18.57
N ILE A 96 6.81 26.57 18.56
CA ILE A 96 7.03 27.58 19.61
C ILE A 96 5.96 28.68 19.53
N THR A 97 5.72 29.26 18.36
CA THR A 97 4.75 30.36 18.19
C THR A 97 3.33 29.89 18.48
N TRP A 98 2.98 28.69 18.01
CA TRP A 98 1.69 28.07 18.25
C TRP A 98 1.50 27.69 19.73
N GLY A 99 2.51 27.10 20.40
CA GLY A 99 2.44 26.80 21.82
C GLY A 99 2.26 28.05 22.69
N ILE A 100 2.97 29.15 22.38
CA ILE A 100 2.78 30.43 23.07
C ILE A 100 1.35 30.94 22.89
N LEU A 101 0.82 30.92 21.66
CA LEU A 101 -0.56 31.34 21.39
C LEU A 101 -1.59 30.43 22.08
N SER A 102 -1.33 29.12 22.20
CA SER A 102 -2.16 28.18 22.97
C SER A 102 -2.21 28.59 24.45
N GLY A 103 -1.06 28.89 25.06
CA GLY A 103 -0.99 29.37 26.45
C GLY A 103 -1.69 30.72 26.67
N MET A 104 -1.72 31.59 25.65
CA MET A 104 -2.42 32.89 25.74
C MET A 104 -3.94 32.77 25.86
N PHE A 105 -4.55 31.60 25.58
CA PHE A 105 -5.99 31.40 25.79
C PHE A 105 -6.41 31.60 27.25
N ALA A 106 -5.51 31.37 28.21
CA ALA A 106 -5.79 31.61 29.62
C ALA A 106 -6.19 33.06 29.94
N PHE A 107 -5.87 34.03 29.07
CA PHE A 107 -6.17 35.44 29.26
C PHE A 107 -7.36 35.92 28.41
N VAL A 108 -8.14 35.01 27.83
CA VAL A 108 -9.32 35.36 27.05
C VAL A 108 -10.47 35.73 27.99
N GLU A 109 -11.02 36.91 27.78
CA GLU A 109 -12.16 37.45 28.52
C GLU A 109 -13.37 37.72 27.63
N THR A 110 -13.16 37.84 26.31
CA THR A 110 -14.22 38.22 25.35
C THR A 110 -14.28 37.31 24.13
N ALA A 111 -15.45 37.24 23.50
CA ALA A 111 -15.66 36.50 22.25
C ALA A 111 -14.70 36.93 21.14
N TRP A 112 -14.38 38.23 21.03
CA TRP A 112 -13.47 38.72 20.00
C TRP A 112 -12.02 38.28 20.23
N GLN A 113 -11.54 38.31 21.48
CA GLN A 113 -10.23 37.77 21.83
C GLN A 113 -10.14 36.26 21.53
N PHE A 114 -11.21 35.51 21.82
CA PHE A 114 -11.31 34.10 21.47
C PHE A 114 -11.18 33.88 19.96
N TYR A 115 -11.91 34.64 19.14
CA TYR A 115 -11.85 34.51 17.67
C TYR A 115 -10.48 34.88 17.11
N LEU A 116 -9.91 35.98 17.58
CA LEU A 116 -8.61 36.45 17.13
C LEU A 116 -7.51 35.44 17.47
N LEU A 117 -7.44 34.98 18.72
CA LEU A 117 -6.45 33.96 19.11
C LEU A 117 -6.66 32.66 18.35
N ARG A 118 -7.89 32.22 18.11
CA ARG A 118 -8.17 31.03 17.29
C ARG A 118 -7.68 31.18 15.85
N PHE A 119 -7.91 32.33 15.23
CA PHE A 119 -7.39 32.64 13.91
C PHE A 119 -5.86 32.61 13.89
N LEU A 120 -5.21 33.32 14.82
CA LEU A 120 -3.75 33.37 14.93
C LEU A 120 -3.13 32.02 15.22
N LEU A 121 -3.77 31.20 16.06
CA LEU A 121 -3.36 29.82 16.34
C LEU A 121 -3.36 28.99 15.05
N GLY A 122 -4.40 29.13 14.22
CA GLY A 122 -4.47 28.51 12.90
C GLY A 122 -3.35 28.95 11.96
N VAL A 123 -3.06 30.26 11.92
CA VAL A 123 -1.95 30.83 11.15
C VAL A 123 -0.59 30.30 11.63
N ALA A 124 -0.40 30.17 12.95
CA ALA A 124 0.84 29.72 13.55
C ALA A 124 1.10 28.22 13.32
N GLU A 125 0.06 27.38 13.48
CA GLU A 125 0.12 25.92 13.30
C GLU A 125 0.21 25.50 11.81
N ALA A 126 -0.23 26.37 10.91
CA ALA A 126 -0.28 26.09 9.48
C ALA A 126 1.06 25.57 8.94
N GLY A 127 1.02 24.43 8.27
CA GLY A 127 2.19 23.81 7.64
C GLY A 127 2.91 22.77 8.49
N LEU A 128 2.52 22.52 9.75
CA LEU A 128 3.16 21.49 10.58
C LEU A 128 3.01 20.10 9.97
N ALA A 129 1.78 19.67 9.69
CA ALA A 129 1.48 18.36 9.12
C ALA A 129 2.17 18.11 7.76
N PRO A 130 1.98 18.96 6.73
CA PRO A 130 2.68 18.78 5.45
C PRO A 130 4.20 18.95 5.60
N GLY A 131 4.67 19.76 6.55
CA GLY A 131 6.10 19.92 6.85
C GLY A 131 6.75 18.67 7.44
N LEU A 132 6.06 17.97 8.34
CA LEU A 132 6.52 16.68 8.87
C LEU A 132 6.51 15.59 7.80
N LEU A 133 5.49 15.56 6.93
CA LEU A 133 5.44 14.64 5.79
C LEU A 133 6.56 14.90 4.78
N LEU A 134 6.85 16.17 4.50
CA LEU A 134 7.99 16.57 3.69
C LEU A 134 9.30 16.17 4.36
N TYR A 135 9.44 16.38 5.66
CA TYR A 135 10.64 15.98 6.40
C TYR A 135 10.92 14.49 6.25
N LEU A 136 9.90 13.62 6.26
CA LEU A 136 10.07 12.19 6.00
C LEU A 136 10.68 11.89 4.62
N THR A 137 10.46 12.75 3.61
CA THR A 137 11.08 12.59 2.27
C THR A 137 12.60 12.76 2.29
N TYR A 138 13.16 13.43 3.30
CA TYR A 138 14.61 13.62 3.45
C TYR A 138 15.32 12.39 4.03
N TRP A 139 14.56 11.42 4.54
CA TRP A 139 15.08 10.26 5.27
C TRP A 139 14.61 8.93 4.70
N PHE A 140 13.46 8.90 4.01
CA PHE A 140 12.84 7.69 3.50
C PHE A 140 12.47 7.81 2.01
N PRO A 141 12.92 6.86 1.16
CA PRO A 141 12.49 6.77 -0.23
C PRO A 141 11.00 6.45 -0.31
N SER A 142 10.38 6.71 -1.48
CA SER A 142 8.92 6.63 -1.67
C SER A 142 8.29 5.32 -1.20
N TYR A 143 8.93 4.19 -1.50
CA TYR A 143 8.47 2.84 -1.14
C TYR A 143 8.47 2.56 0.38
N ARG A 144 9.34 3.20 1.18
CA ARG A 144 9.35 3.08 2.66
C ARG A 144 8.49 4.14 3.36
N ARG A 145 8.32 5.29 2.72
CA ARG A 145 7.69 6.48 3.31
C ARG A 145 6.23 6.25 3.67
N ALA A 146 5.46 5.51 2.86
CA ALA A 146 4.05 5.24 3.11
C ALA A 146 3.80 4.60 4.49
N ARG A 147 4.61 3.60 4.86
CA ARG A 147 4.53 2.93 6.17
C ARG A 147 4.81 3.89 7.33
N MET A 148 5.77 4.79 7.17
CA MET A 148 6.11 5.79 8.19
C MET A 148 4.97 6.81 8.36
N THR A 149 4.37 7.26 7.27
CA THR A 149 3.20 8.14 7.29
C THR A 149 2.03 7.53 8.05
N VAL A 150 1.72 6.25 7.82
CA VAL A 150 0.64 5.55 8.55
C VAL A 150 0.94 5.47 10.05
N LEU A 151 2.17 5.08 10.42
CA LEU A 151 2.57 5.02 11.83
C LEU A 151 2.45 6.38 12.52
N TRP A 152 2.78 7.46 11.81
CA TRP A 152 2.66 8.83 12.30
C TRP A 152 1.22 9.25 12.59
N PHE A 153 0.25 8.85 11.75
CA PHE A 153 -1.18 9.17 11.95
C PHE A 153 -1.78 8.56 13.23
N VAL A 154 -1.18 7.51 13.80
CA VAL A 154 -1.59 6.92 15.08
C VAL A 154 -1.52 7.94 16.23
N ALA A 155 -0.72 9.01 16.10
CA ALA A 155 -0.65 10.07 17.10
C ALA A 155 -1.99 10.81 17.30
N ILE A 156 -2.87 10.86 16.28
CA ILE A 156 -4.18 11.53 16.35
C ILE A 156 -5.06 10.91 17.46
N PRO A 157 -5.49 9.65 17.37
CA PRO A 157 -6.33 9.08 18.42
C PRO A 157 -5.58 8.91 19.74
N LEU A 158 -4.26 8.74 19.71
CA LEU A 158 -3.44 8.68 20.92
C LEU A 158 -3.51 9.98 21.74
N SER A 159 -3.55 11.13 21.06
CA SER A 159 -3.71 12.44 21.72
C SER A 159 -5.04 12.56 22.45
N GLY A 160 -6.15 12.07 21.88
CA GLY A 160 -7.45 12.07 22.56
C GLY A 160 -7.49 11.10 23.75
N MET A 161 -6.87 9.92 23.59
CA MET A 161 -6.80 8.89 24.62
C MET A 161 -6.01 9.34 25.86
N ILE A 162 -4.89 10.04 25.68
CA ILE A 162 -4.03 10.50 26.78
C ILE A 162 -4.43 11.91 27.23
N GLY A 163 -4.79 12.76 26.27
CA GLY A 163 -5.16 14.15 26.49
C GLY A 163 -6.43 14.30 27.32
N GLY A 164 -7.45 13.48 27.07
CA GLY A 164 -8.70 13.59 27.83
C GLY A 164 -8.52 13.50 29.36
N PRO A 165 -7.90 12.43 29.89
CA PRO A 165 -7.59 12.31 31.31
C PRO A 165 -6.65 13.39 31.82
N LEU A 166 -5.65 13.80 31.02
CA LEU A 166 -4.71 14.86 31.38
C LEU A 166 -5.42 16.19 31.57
N SER A 167 -6.20 16.63 30.57
CA SER A 167 -6.99 17.85 30.59
C SER A 167 -8.01 17.84 31.73
N GLY A 168 -8.76 16.74 31.91
CA GLY A 168 -9.70 16.58 33.01
C GLY A 168 -9.05 16.63 34.39
N TRP A 169 -7.86 16.03 34.54
CA TRP A 169 -7.07 16.08 35.78
C TRP A 169 -6.57 17.49 36.07
N ILE A 170 -6.02 18.20 35.09
CA ILE A 170 -5.55 19.59 35.26
C ILE A 170 -6.71 20.49 35.66
N MET A 171 -7.83 20.42 34.92
CA MET A 171 -9.01 21.23 35.19
C MET A 171 -9.66 20.94 36.56
N ASN A 172 -9.51 19.73 37.09
CA ASN A 172 -9.99 19.37 38.42
C ASN A 172 -9.02 19.81 39.53
N LYS A 173 -7.71 19.54 39.38
CA LYS A 173 -6.71 19.75 40.44
C LYS A 173 -6.25 21.20 40.60
N PHE A 174 -6.18 21.95 39.50
CA PHE A 174 -5.67 23.33 39.52
C PHE A 174 -6.78 24.38 39.51
N ALA A 175 -8.05 23.97 39.52
CA ALA A 175 -9.16 24.92 39.64
C ALA A 175 -9.06 25.75 40.92
N GLY A 176 -9.09 27.09 40.77
CA GLY A 176 -9.01 28.05 41.87
C GLY A 176 -7.59 28.34 42.37
N VAL A 177 -6.57 27.61 41.89
CA VAL A 177 -5.17 27.88 42.25
C VAL A 177 -4.76 29.23 41.67
N HIS A 178 -4.23 30.12 42.51
CA HIS A 178 -3.92 31.51 42.17
C HIS A 178 -5.11 32.32 41.59
N GLY A 179 -6.35 31.91 41.88
CA GLY A 179 -7.55 32.60 41.40
C GLY A 179 -7.90 32.31 39.93
N TRP A 180 -7.21 31.36 39.29
CA TRP A 180 -7.48 30.97 37.92
C TRP A 180 -8.44 29.77 37.86
N ALA A 181 -9.29 29.76 36.84
CA ALA A 181 -10.16 28.63 36.53
C ALA A 181 -9.34 27.43 36.01
N GLY A 182 -9.91 26.23 36.13
CA GLY A 182 -9.23 25.00 35.70
C GLY A 182 -8.87 25.00 34.21
N TRP A 183 -9.74 25.56 33.36
CA TRP A 183 -9.49 25.67 31.92
C TRP A 183 -8.32 26.61 31.57
N GLN A 184 -8.08 27.66 32.37
CA GLN A 184 -6.94 28.57 32.17
C GLN A 184 -5.62 27.84 32.45
N TRP A 185 -5.56 27.09 33.56
CA TRP A 185 -4.41 26.25 33.89
C TRP A 185 -4.15 25.16 32.86
N MET A 186 -5.20 24.55 32.32
CA MET A 186 -5.08 23.55 31.26
C MET A 186 -4.39 24.12 30.02
N PHE A 187 -4.81 25.28 29.51
CA PHE A 187 -4.13 25.90 28.36
C PHE A 187 -2.66 26.23 28.64
N VAL A 188 -2.33 26.74 29.82
CA VAL A 188 -0.94 27.08 30.16
C VAL A 188 -0.07 25.84 30.35
N ILE A 189 -0.52 24.86 31.12
CA ILE A 189 0.25 23.65 31.43
C ILE A 189 0.47 22.81 30.19
N GLU A 190 -0.55 22.66 29.32
CA GLU A 190 -0.44 21.84 28.12
C GLU A 190 0.32 22.54 26.98
N ALA A 191 0.36 23.88 26.96
CA ALA A 191 1.20 24.65 26.03
C ALA A 191 2.71 24.49 26.30
N ILE A 192 3.13 24.28 27.55
CA ILE A 192 4.55 24.18 27.92
C ILE A 192 5.25 23.01 27.19
N PRO A 193 4.75 21.76 27.23
CA PRO A 193 5.31 20.66 26.44
C PRO A 193 5.47 20.99 24.97
N THR A 194 4.49 21.65 24.35
CA THR A 194 4.53 22.05 22.95
C THR A 194 5.71 22.99 22.66
N VAL A 195 5.91 24.03 23.49
CA VAL A 195 7.04 24.96 23.34
C VAL A 195 8.38 24.24 23.57
N VAL A 196 8.46 23.38 24.59
CA VAL A 196 9.67 22.60 24.90
C VAL A 196 10.03 21.66 23.75
N VAL A 197 9.07 20.92 23.21
CA VAL A 197 9.30 20.04 22.04
C VAL A 197 9.71 20.88 20.83
N GLY A 198 9.10 22.05 20.62
CA GLY A 198 9.51 23.00 19.58
C GLY A 198 10.96 23.47 19.72
N LEU A 199 11.44 23.72 20.93
CA LEU A 199 12.85 24.01 21.19
C LEU A 199 13.74 22.78 20.96
N MET A 200 13.29 21.59 21.37
CA MET A 200 14.00 20.33 21.14
C MET A 200 14.17 20.02 19.65
N VAL A 201 13.20 20.38 18.80
CA VAL A 201 13.29 20.22 17.34
C VAL A 201 14.59 20.84 16.79
N LEU A 202 15.00 22.00 17.30
CA LEU A 202 16.22 22.69 16.83
C LEU A 202 17.51 21.90 17.07
N GLY A 203 17.55 21.07 18.12
CA GLY A 203 18.70 20.22 18.43
C GLY A 203 18.57 18.80 17.89
N TYR A 204 17.36 18.24 17.93
CA TYR A 204 17.06 16.83 17.66
C TYR A 204 16.91 16.51 16.17
N LEU A 205 16.15 17.34 15.41
CA LEU A 205 15.98 17.13 13.97
C LEU A 205 17.21 17.63 13.21
N LYS A 206 17.48 17.01 12.06
CA LYS A 206 18.59 17.34 11.16
C LYS A 206 18.04 17.60 9.77
N ASP A 207 18.54 18.61 9.07
CA ASP A 207 17.99 19.00 7.76
C ASP A 207 18.41 18.07 6.61
N GLY A 208 19.23 17.05 6.88
CA GLY A 208 19.54 16.00 5.92
C GLY A 208 20.43 14.90 6.49
N VAL A 209 20.53 13.81 5.73
CA VAL A 209 21.26 12.58 6.11
C VAL A 209 22.73 12.86 6.45
N HIS A 210 23.39 13.81 5.77
CA HIS A 210 24.79 14.16 6.02
C HIS A 210 25.05 14.69 7.45
N GLN A 211 24.04 15.26 8.10
CA GLN A 211 24.14 15.80 9.48
C GLN A 211 23.75 14.77 10.54
N ALA A 212 23.40 13.54 10.15
CA ALA A 212 22.97 12.49 11.06
C ALA A 212 24.13 12.00 11.92
N THR A 213 24.10 12.26 13.23
CA THR A 213 25.16 11.81 14.16
C THR A 213 24.98 10.37 14.63
N TRP A 214 23.84 9.74 14.31
CA TRP A 214 23.48 8.37 14.75
C TRP A 214 23.68 7.32 13.64
N LEU A 215 24.10 7.75 12.46
CA LEU A 215 24.45 6.89 11.33
C LEU A 215 25.96 6.95 11.13
N ASP A 216 26.55 5.81 10.79
CA ASP A 216 27.93 5.80 10.30
C ASP A 216 28.00 6.28 8.84
N ASP A 217 29.21 6.49 8.33
CA ASP A 217 29.39 7.10 6.99
C ASP A 217 28.95 6.18 5.85
N GLU A 218 29.00 4.86 6.05
CA GLU A 218 28.51 3.87 5.08
C GLU A 218 26.98 3.87 5.02
N GLU A 219 26.31 3.91 6.19
CA GLU A 219 24.86 4.05 6.31
C GLU A 219 24.34 5.37 5.71
N LYS A 220 25.06 6.49 5.94
CA LYS A 220 24.73 7.79 5.33
C LYS A 220 24.81 7.73 3.82
N ALA A 221 25.91 7.20 3.27
CA ALA A 221 26.12 7.10 1.83
C ALA A 221 25.04 6.23 1.18
N LEU A 222 24.65 5.13 1.83
CA LEU A 222 23.61 4.23 1.36
C LEU A 222 22.24 4.91 1.27
N ILE A 223 21.80 5.58 2.35
CA ILE A 223 20.50 6.28 2.36
C ILE A 223 20.51 7.43 1.34
N GLN A 224 21.60 8.18 1.23
CA GLN A 224 21.71 9.27 0.25
C GLN A 224 21.60 8.76 -1.19
N LYS A 225 22.26 7.64 -1.50
CA LYS A 225 22.20 7.02 -2.83
C LYS A 225 20.77 6.63 -3.19
N GLU A 226 20.06 5.92 -2.31
CA GLU A 226 18.68 5.50 -2.57
C GLU A 226 17.70 6.68 -2.68
N LEU A 227 17.89 7.73 -1.86
CA LEU A 227 17.08 8.94 -1.96
C LEU A 227 17.34 9.69 -3.28
N ALA A 228 18.58 9.70 -3.76
CA ALA A 228 18.92 10.30 -5.04
C ALA A 228 18.31 9.51 -6.21
N GLU A 229 18.39 8.18 -6.18
CA GLU A 229 17.77 7.27 -7.17
C GLU A 229 16.24 7.44 -7.19
N ASP A 230 15.58 7.51 -6.02
CA ASP A 230 14.13 7.75 -5.89
C ASP A 230 13.70 9.14 -6.40
N ASN A 231 14.58 10.14 -6.31
CA ASN A 231 14.30 11.49 -6.78
C ASN A 231 14.49 11.67 -8.30
N GLN A 232 15.40 10.91 -8.92
CA GLN A 232 15.63 10.99 -10.38
C GLN A 232 14.43 10.50 -11.21
N HIS A 233 13.58 9.65 -10.65
CA HIS A 233 12.37 9.13 -11.29
C HIS A 233 11.14 10.07 -11.14
N LYS A 234 11.29 11.23 -10.51
CA LYS A 234 10.21 12.22 -10.35
C LYS A 234 10.24 13.21 -11.52
N THR A 235 9.43 12.98 -12.54
CA THR A 235 9.22 13.95 -13.62
C THR A 235 8.45 15.19 -13.10
N GLU A 236 8.70 16.35 -13.69
CA GLU A 236 8.09 17.63 -13.28
C GLU A 236 6.61 17.77 -13.71
N HIS A 237 5.94 18.67 -13.00
CA HIS A 237 4.50 18.90 -12.86
C HIS A 237 3.65 18.99 -14.15
N ALA A 238 2.49 18.32 -14.14
CA ALA A 238 1.33 18.75 -14.94
C ALA A 238 0.83 20.12 -14.45
N SER A 239 0.27 20.95 -15.34
CA SER A 239 -0.14 22.32 -14.99
C SER A 239 -1.20 22.32 -13.87
N VAL A 240 -1.04 23.22 -12.89
CA VAL A 240 -1.99 23.40 -11.75
C VAL A 240 -3.42 23.63 -12.23
N ARG A 241 -3.58 24.23 -13.42
CA ARG A 241 -4.89 24.51 -14.03
C ARG A 241 -5.60 23.24 -14.48
N ASP A 242 -4.87 22.31 -15.10
CA ASP A 242 -5.44 21.04 -15.55
C ASP A 242 -5.76 20.14 -14.35
N PHE A 243 -4.97 20.26 -13.29
CA PHE A 243 -5.18 19.58 -12.02
C PHE A 243 -6.47 20.02 -11.30
N ILE A 244 -6.72 21.33 -11.16
CA ILE A 244 -7.95 21.86 -10.52
C ILE A 244 -9.22 21.52 -11.33
N ARG A 245 -9.08 21.29 -12.64
CA ARG A 245 -10.21 20.91 -13.52
C ARG A 245 -10.60 19.44 -13.41
N ASP A 246 -9.82 18.59 -12.73
CA ASP A 246 -10.17 17.19 -12.59
C ASP A 246 -11.38 17.01 -11.66
N ARG A 247 -12.46 16.41 -12.20
CA ARG A 247 -13.69 16.12 -11.43
C ARG A 247 -13.44 15.11 -10.31
N ARG A 248 -12.43 14.24 -10.44
CA ARG A 248 -12.06 13.24 -9.42
C ARG A 248 -11.51 13.90 -8.16
N LEU A 249 -10.75 14.98 -8.30
CA LEU A 249 -10.25 15.78 -7.18
C LEU A 249 -11.40 16.28 -6.30
N TRP A 250 -12.42 16.88 -6.92
CA TRP A 250 -13.56 17.45 -6.20
C TRP A 250 -14.45 16.38 -5.55
N LEU A 251 -14.60 15.22 -6.18
CA LEU A 251 -15.29 14.08 -5.58
C LEU A 251 -14.54 13.57 -4.33
N LEU A 252 -13.22 13.41 -4.43
CA LEU A 252 -12.37 13.00 -3.31
C LEU A 252 -12.39 14.04 -2.18
N ALA A 253 -12.29 15.32 -2.52
CA ALA A 253 -12.41 16.42 -1.57
C ALA A 253 -13.76 16.43 -0.87
N ALA A 254 -14.87 16.21 -1.58
CA ALA A 254 -16.21 16.15 -1.00
C ALA A 254 -16.38 14.94 -0.07
N ILE A 255 -15.90 13.75 -0.45
CA ILE A 255 -15.93 12.56 0.40
C ILE A 255 -15.13 12.82 1.69
N TYR A 256 -13.90 13.33 1.55
CA TYR A 256 -13.06 13.58 2.72
C TYR A 256 -13.61 14.69 3.60
N PHE A 257 -14.20 15.73 3.00
CA PHE A 257 -14.92 16.77 3.73
C PHE A 257 -16.01 16.16 4.63
N CYS A 258 -16.82 15.22 4.13
CA CYS A 258 -17.83 14.54 4.94
C CYS A 258 -17.22 13.77 6.13
N VAL A 259 -16.12 13.05 5.90
CA VAL A 259 -15.42 12.28 6.93
C VAL A 259 -14.80 13.19 7.99
N VAL A 260 -14.11 14.25 7.56
CA VAL A 260 -13.46 15.24 8.41
C VAL A 260 -14.50 16.04 9.22
N MET A 261 -15.68 16.30 8.66
CA MET A 261 -16.80 16.94 9.38
C MET A 261 -17.23 16.10 10.60
N GLY A 262 -17.33 14.78 10.43
CA GLY A 262 -17.57 13.84 11.52
C GLY A 262 -16.43 13.78 12.53
N GLN A 263 -15.18 13.77 12.05
CA GLN A 263 -14.00 13.71 12.91
C GLN A 263 -13.92 14.92 13.84
N TYR A 264 -14.17 16.13 13.33
CA TYR A 264 -14.17 17.34 14.15
C TYR A 264 -15.41 17.46 15.04
N ALA A 265 -16.55 16.85 14.67
CA ALA A 265 -17.69 16.75 15.57
C ALA A 265 -17.31 15.98 16.85
N ILE A 266 -16.64 14.83 16.71
CA ILE A 266 -16.10 14.09 17.86
C ILE A 266 -15.04 14.94 18.58
N THR A 267 -14.05 15.46 17.86
CA THR A 267 -12.91 16.17 18.48
C THR A 267 -13.33 17.35 19.36
N PHE A 268 -14.27 18.20 18.89
CA PHE A 268 -14.64 19.43 19.60
C PHE A 268 -15.82 19.29 20.56
N TRP A 269 -16.64 18.25 20.42
CA TRP A 269 -17.88 18.12 21.20
C TRP A 269 -17.89 16.91 22.12
N LEU A 270 -17.02 15.90 21.92
CA LEU A 270 -17.04 14.66 22.70
C LEU A 270 -17.08 14.88 24.22
N PRO A 271 -16.26 15.78 24.83
CA PRO A 271 -16.36 16.04 26.28
C PRO A 271 -17.73 16.60 26.69
N THR A 272 -18.34 17.45 25.85
CA THR A 272 -19.70 17.96 26.08
C THR A 272 -20.74 16.85 25.98
N LEU A 273 -20.57 15.93 25.02
CA LEU A 273 -21.51 14.80 24.85
C LEU A 273 -21.49 13.88 26.06
N VAL A 274 -20.30 13.62 26.60
CA VAL A 274 -20.13 12.88 27.86
C VAL A 274 -20.75 13.65 29.03
N ARG A 275 -20.56 14.97 29.12
CA ARG A 275 -21.19 15.80 30.16
C ARG A 275 -22.71 15.74 30.09
N ASN A 276 -23.28 15.86 28.90
CA ASN A 276 -24.72 15.83 28.67
C ASN A 276 -25.35 14.48 29.08
N SER A 277 -24.56 13.40 29.10
CA SER A 277 -24.99 12.09 29.60
C SER A 277 -25.25 12.02 31.11
N GLY A 278 -24.84 13.05 31.87
CA GLY A 278 -25.04 13.16 33.31
C GLY A 278 -23.75 13.17 34.13
N VAL A 279 -22.58 13.20 33.50
CA VAL A 279 -21.28 13.23 34.18
C VAL A 279 -20.86 14.69 34.41
N ALA A 280 -20.71 15.10 35.66
CA ALA A 280 -20.39 16.50 35.99
C ALA A 280 -18.90 16.76 36.21
N ASP A 281 -18.16 15.77 36.73
CA ASP A 281 -16.76 15.96 37.12
C ASP A 281 -15.82 15.94 35.90
N PRO A 282 -14.97 16.97 35.70
CA PRO A 282 -14.04 17.05 34.57
C PRO A 282 -13.09 15.87 34.42
N LEU A 283 -12.60 15.31 35.54
CA LEU A 283 -11.70 14.15 35.50
C LEU A 283 -12.44 12.90 35.00
N HIS A 284 -13.66 12.64 35.49
CA HIS A 284 -14.47 11.53 34.99
C HIS A 284 -14.86 11.71 33.52
N ILE A 285 -15.16 12.93 33.08
CA ILE A 285 -15.37 13.23 31.65
C ILE A 285 -14.10 12.86 30.87
N GLY A 286 -12.93 13.32 31.30
CA GLY A 286 -11.64 12.98 30.67
C GLY A 286 -11.39 11.48 30.55
N LEU A 287 -11.58 10.73 31.63
CA LEU A 287 -11.43 9.27 31.64
C LEU A 287 -12.40 8.59 30.66
N LEU A 288 -13.68 8.98 30.66
CA LEU A 288 -14.68 8.39 29.78
C LEU A 288 -14.47 8.75 28.31
N THR A 289 -13.98 9.95 27.99
CA THR A 289 -13.63 10.33 26.61
C THR A 289 -12.47 9.52 26.03
N SER A 290 -11.65 8.88 26.89
CA SER A 290 -10.55 8.02 26.43
C SER A 290 -11.06 6.74 25.77
N LEU A 291 -12.20 6.21 26.23
CA LEU A 291 -12.76 4.94 25.75
C LEU A 291 -13.12 5.00 24.25
N PRO A 292 -13.83 6.03 23.74
CA PRO A 292 -14.04 6.17 22.31
C PRO A 292 -12.76 6.19 21.47
N TYR A 293 -11.72 6.90 21.91
CA TYR A 293 -10.44 6.94 21.20
C TYR A 293 -9.71 5.59 21.24
N MET A 294 -9.74 4.87 22.37
CA MET A 294 -9.20 3.50 22.46
C MET A 294 -9.89 2.54 21.49
N CYS A 295 -11.23 2.54 21.47
CA CYS A 295 -12.03 1.76 20.54
C CYS A 295 -11.69 2.11 19.09
N ALA A 296 -11.48 3.39 18.80
CA ALA A 296 -11.07 3.85 17.48
C ALA A 296 -9.69 3.36 17.06
N ILE A 297 -8.70 3.34 17.95
CA ILE A 297 -7.38 2.77 17.66
C ILE A 297 -7.51 1.30 17.26
N VAL A 298 -8.24 0.51 18.05
CA VAL A 298 -8.43 -0.92 17.78
C VAL A 298 -9.18 -1.13 16.45
N ALA A 299 -10.30 -0.42 16.25
CA ALA A 299 -11.10 -0.53 15.03
C ALA A 299 -10.30 -0.12 13.79
N MET A 300 -9.52 0.97 13.86
CA MET A 300 -8.69 1.45 12.77
C MET A 300 -7.62 0.42 12.36
N LEU A 301 -6.95 -0.21 13.34
CA LEU A 301 -5.94 -1.24 13.07
C LEU A 301 -6.57 -2.51 12.48
N LEU A 302 -7.74 -2.93 12.97
CA LEU A 302 -8.46 -4.09 12.44
C LEU A 302 -9.01 -3.84 11.03
N ALA A 303 -9.60 -2.67 10.80
CA ALA A 303 -10.14 -2.27 9.51
C ALA A 303 -9.04 -2.08 8.47
N GLY A 304 -7.85 -1.58 8.86
CA GLY A 304 -6.66 -1.56 8.01
C GLY A 304 -6.24 -2.96 7.57
N ARG A 305 -6.05 -3.88 8.52
CA ARG A 305 -5.72 -5.29 8.21
C ARG A 305 -6.75 -5.98 7.34
N SER A 306 -8.04 -5.73 7.59
CA SER A 306 -9.13 -6.28 6.79
C SER A 306 -9.14 -5.69 5.38
N GLY A 307 -8.88 -4.39 5.24
CA GLY A 307 -8.77 -3.71 3.95
C GLY A 307 -7.63 -4.27 3.12
N ASP A 308 -6.49 -4.56 3.74
CA ASP A 308 -5.35 -5.23 3.10
C ASP A 308 -5.69 -6.66 2.66
N LYS A 309 -6.41 -7.41 3.51
CA LYS A 309 -6.78 -8.82 3.25
C LYS A 309 -7.82 -8.96 2.14
N HIS A 310 -8.92 -8.19 2.19
CA HIS A 310 -10.05 -8.35 1.27
C HIS A 310 -9.95 -7.44 0.04
N ARG A 311 -9.08 -6.41 0.08
CA ARG A 311 -8.85 -5.45 -1.02
C ARG A 311 -10.09 -4.67 -1.46
N GLU A 312 -11.15 -4.66 -0.65
CA GLU A 312 -12.41 -3.95 -0.92
C GLU A 312 -12.40 -2.53 -0.34
N ARG A 313 -11.68 -1.61 -0.99
CA ARG A 313 -11.46 -0.25 -0.43
C ARG A 313 -12.76 0.56 -0.22
N ARG A 314 -13.84 0.21 -0.94
CA ARG A 314 -15.17 0.87 -0.84
C ARG A 314 -15.89 0.54 0.44
N TRP A 315 -16.09 -0.74 0.69
CA TRP A 315 -16.83 -1.21 1.86
C TRP A 315 -16.06 -0.89 3.14
N HIS A 316 -14.73 -0.93 3.07
CA HIS A 316 -13.86 -0.50 4.16
C HIS A 316 -13.89 1.01 4.43
N LEU A 317 -14.53 1.83 3.58
CA LEU A 317 -14.80 3.23 3.85
C LEU A 317 -16.29 3.48 4.17
N VAL A 318 -17.21 2.89 3.41
CA VAL A 318 -18.66 3.01 3.60
C VAL A 318 -19.10 2.46 4.95
N ILE A 319 -18.67 1.25 5.32
CA ILE A 319 -19.10 0.61 6.58
C ILE A 319 -18.67 1.47 7.78
N PRO A 320 -17.40 1.90 7.92
CA PRO A 320 -17.03 2.79 9.02
C PRO A 320 -17.78 4.13 9.02
N MET A 321 -18.06 4.74 7.87
CA MET A 321 -18.89 5.96 7.80
C MET A 321 -20.31 5.72 8.33
N LEU A 322 -20.94 4.60 7.96
CA LEU A 322 -22.27 4.23 8.42
C LEU A 322 -22.29 3.85 9.91
N LEU A 323 -21.26 3.15 10.41
CA LEU A 323 -21.09 2.89 11.84
C LEU A 323 -20.91 4.20 12.62
N GLY A 324 -20.16 5.15 12.06
CA GLY A 324 -20.02 6.50 12.58
C GLY A 324 -21.36 7.22 12.71
N ALA A 325 -22.14 7.22 11.63
CA ALA A 325 -23.47 7.81 11.56
C ALA A 325 -24.47 7.14 12.52
N CYS A 326 -24.41 5.81 12.64
CA CYS A 326 -25.19 5.03 13.60
C CYS A 326 -24.82 5.42 15.03
N GLY A 327 -23.53 5.40 15.38
CA GLY A 327 -23.05 5.75 16.71
C GLY A 327 -23.44 7.17 17.14
N LEU A 328 -23.33 8.16 16.25
CA LEU A 328 -23.76 9.53 16.54
C LEU A 328 -25.28 9.63 16.76
N SER A 329 -26.06 8.91 15.95
CA SER A 329 -27.52 8.88 16.09
C SER A 329 -27.94 8.22 17.41
N LEU A 330 -27.30 7.11 17.79
CA LEU A 330 -27.56 6.44 19.07
C LEU A 330 -27.11 7.30 20.25
N ALA A 331 -25.99 8.03 20.13
CA ALA A 331 -25.54 8.96 21.17
C ALA A 331 -26.53 10.13 21.36
N ALA A 332 -27.17 10.58 20.28
CA ALA A 332 -28.21 11.60 20.32
C ALA A 332 -29.48 11.11 21.04
N VAL A 333 -29.88 9.84 20.80
CA VAL A 333 -31.10 9.24 21.38
C VAL A 333 -30.87 8.83 22.84
N PHE A 334 -29.74 8.21 23.16
CA PHE A 334 -29.41 7.73 24.50
C PHE A 334 -28.63 8.74 25.33
N GLY A 335 -28.70 10.02 24.98
CA GLY A 335 -27.96 11.11 25.62
C GLY A 335 -28.28 11.32 27.11
N HIS A 336 -29.26 10.62 27.69
CA HIS A 336 -29.58 10.67 29.13
C HIS A 336 -29.09 9.45 29.92
N ASN A 337 -28.53 8.43 29.26
CA ASN A 337 -27.99 7.24 29.90
C ASN A 337 -26.49 7.18 29.65
N VAL A 338 -25.69 7.35 30.71
CA VAL A 338 -24.22 7.38 30.64
C VAL A 338 -23.66 6.17 29.88
N THR A 339 -24.03 4.95 30.27
CA THR A 339 -23.47 3.73 29.68
C THR A 339 -23.79 3.63 28.18
N LEU A 340 -25.06 3.81 27.80
CA LEU A 340 -25.48 3.72 26.40
C LEU A 340 -24.89 4.86 25.56
N SER A 341 -24.77 6.07 26.12
CA SER A 341 -24.13 7.20 25.45
C SER A 341 -22.66 6.90 25.17
N ILE A 342 -21.90 6.41 26.15
CA ILE A 342 -20.48 6.06 25.97
C ILE A 342 -20.31 4.94 24.94
N LEU A 343 -21.12 3.87 25.00
CA LEU A 343 -21.07 2.79 24.00
C LEU A 343 -21.35 3.32 22.58
N SER A 344 -22.32 4.23 22.46
CA SER A 344 -22.66 4.86 21.18
C SER A 344 -21.54 5.76 20.66
N LEU A 345 -20.88 6.52 21.55
CA LEU A 345 -19.72 7.35 21.23
C LEU A 345 -18.50 6.50 20.85
N CYS A 346 -18.31 5.34 21.47
CA CYS A 346 -17.29 4.37 21.06
C CYS A 346 -17.51 3.88 19.64
N LEU A 347 -18.76 3.53 19.29
CA LEU A 347 -19.13 3.14 17.93
C LEU A 347 -18.90 4.29 16.94
N ALA A 348 -19.29 5.51 17.31
CA ALA A 348 -19.13 6.71 16.50
C ALA A 348 -17.65 6.99 16.20
N ALA A 349 -16.82 7.05 17.24
CA ALA A 349 -15.39 7.28 17.12
C ALA A 349 -14.70 6.17 16.31
N ALA A 350 -15.05 4.90 16.57
CA ALA A 350 -14.53 3.76 15.82
C ALA A 350 -14.81 3.86 14.32
N GLY A 351 -16.03 4.21 13.94
CA GLY A 351 -16.40 4.40 12.54
C GLY A 351 -15.70 5.60 11.89
N ILE A 352 -15.83 6.78 12.49
CA ILE A 352 -15.38 8.05 11.91
C ILE A 352 -13.86 8.13 11.78
N LEU A 353 -13.11 7.76 12.84
CA LEU A 353 -11.64 7.82 12.82
C LEU A 353 -11.05 6.75 11.90
N SER A 354 -11.67 5.56 11.83
CA SER A 354 -11.26 4.53 10.86
C SER A 354 -11.48 5.01 9.43
N ALA A 355 -12.65 5.59 9.12
CA ALA A 355 -12.94 6.16 7.81
C ALA A 355 -11.92 7.24 7.41
N SER A 356 -11.52 8.10 8.36
CA SER A 356 -10.53 9.15 8.11
C SER A 356 -9.17 8.61 7.70
N SER A 357 -8.70 7.52 8.34
CA SER A 357 -7.43 6.90 7.95
C SER A 357 -7.54 6.13 6.62
N LEU A 358 -8.64 5.39 6.41
CA LEU A 358 -8.83 4.50 5.27
C LEU A 358 -9.14 5.27 3.98
N PHE A 359 -9.66 6.49 4.08
CA PHE A 359 -9.89 7.38 2.94
C PHE A 359 -8.64 7.54 2.07
N TRP A 360 -7.45 7.62 2.67
CA TRP A 360 -6.19 7.87 1.97
C TRP A 360 -5.77 6.74 1.02
N MET A 361 -6.49 5.62 1.02
CA MET A 361 -6.36 4.57 -0.01
C MET A 361 -7.00 4.94 -1.35
N LEU A 362 -7.89 5.95 -1.42
CA LEU A 362 -8.62 6.33 -2.65
C LEU A 362 -7.86 7.31 -3.56
N PRO A 363 -7.21 8.38 -3.06
CA PRO A 363 -6.49 9.31 -3.93
C PRO A 363 -5.35 8.64 -4.69
N THR A 364 -4.66 7.70 -4.04
CA THR A 364 -3.55 6.94 -4.64
C THR A 364 -3.99 6.06 -5.80
N THR A 365 -5.23 5.54 -5.77
CA THR A 365 -5.79 4.73 -6.87
C THR A 365 -6.43 5.56 -7.97
N LEU A 366 -7.06 6.69 -7.64
CA LEU A 366 -7.88 7.45 -8.59
C LEU A 366 -7.13 8.58 -9.32
N LEU A 367 -6.05 9.11 -8.73
CA LEU A 367 -5.26 10.23 -9.27
C LEU A 367 -3.89 9.80 -9.81
N GLY A 368 -3.66 8.49 -10.00
CA GLY A 368 -2.36 7.83 -10.22
C GLY A 368 -1.28 8.60 -11.01
N GLY A 369 -0.02 8.38 -10.63
CA GLY A 369 1.16 9.02 -11.23
C GLY A 369 1.67 10.25 -10.46
N VAL A 370 2.55 11.04 -11.12
CA VAL A 370 3.24 12.23 -10.59
C VAL A 370 2.29 13.34 -10.10
N THR A 371 1.04 13.34 -10.58
CA THR A 371 -0.06 14.23 -10.15
C THR A 371 -0.70 13.88 -8.80
N ALA A 372 -0.43 12.70 -8.25
CA ALA A 372 -1.09 12.22 -7.03
C ALA A 372 -0.68 12.99 -5.76
N ALA A 373 0.58 13.41 -5.64
CA ALA A 373 1.05 14.12 -4.43
C ALA A 373 0.44 15.53 -4.29
N ALA A 374 0.37 16.28 -5.41
CA ALA A 374 -0.31 17.57 -5.46
C ALA A 374 -1.81 17.42 -5.17
N GLY A 375 -2.42 16.33 -5.65
CA GLY A 375 -3.83 16.06 -5.39
C GLY A 375 -4.16 15.61 -3.98
N ILE A 376 -3.29 14.84 -3.35
CA ILE A 376 -3.40 14.51 -1.92
C ILE A 376 -3.39 15.80 -1.08
N ALA A 377 -2.46 16.72 -1.38
CA ALA A 377 -2.38 18.01 -0.69
C ALA A 377 -3.64 18.86 -0.92
N ALA A 378 -4.11 18.97 -2.17
CA ALA A 378 -5.31 19.73 -2.50
C ALA A 378 -6.57 19.14 -1.82
N VAL A 379 -6.77 17.81 -1.86
CA VAL A 379 -7.87 17.13 -1.16
C VAL A 379 -7.83 17.46 0.33
N ASN A 380 -6.65 17.37 0.97
CA ASN A 380 -6.50 17.68 2.40
C ASN A 380 -6.90 19.13 2.70
N SER A 381 -6.39 20.10 1.95
CA SER A 381 -6.64 21.52 2.23
C SER A 381 -8.12 21.88 2.04
N PHE A 382 -8.78 21.41 0.97
CA PHE A 382 -10.21 21.65 0.78
C PHE A 382 -11.08 20.93 1.83
N ALA A 383 -10.75 19.69 2.18
CA ALA A 383 -11.50 18.94 3.18
C ALA A 383 -11.37 19.54 4.59
N ASN A 384 -10.24 20.16 4.93
CA ASN A 384 -10.06 20.83 6.22
C ASN A 384 -11.00 22.02 6.44
N LEU A 385 -11.62 22.58 5.39
CA LEU A 385 -12.72 23.56 5.54
C LEU A 385 -13.92 22.97 6.29
N ALA A 386 -14.08 21.64 6.32
CA ALA A 386 -15.07 20.98 7.18
C ALA A 386 -14.83 21.26 8.66
N GLY A 387 -13.58 21.55 9.07
CA GLY A 387 -13.24 21.98 10.42
C GLY A 387 -13.79 23.36 10.78
N PHE A 388 -14.05 24.23 9.80
CA PHE A 388 -14.82 25.46 10.02
C PHE A 388 -16.31 25.15 10.13
N CYS A 389 -16.85 24.42 9.14
CA CYS A 389 -18.29 24.17 9.03
C CYS A 389 -18.84 23.33 10.18
N SER A 390 -18.13 22.28 10.63
CA SER A 390 -18.59 21.33 11.65
C SER A 390 -18.93 22.01 12.99
N PRO A 391 -17.96 22.61 13.73
CA PRO A 391 -18.25 23.22 15.01
C PRO A 391 -19.16 24.45 14.89
N TYR A 392 -19.07 25.23 13.81
CA TYR A 392 -19.94 26.39 13.59
C TYR A 392 -21.42 25.98 13.45
N LEU A 393 -21.72 25.01 12.57
CA LEU A 393 -23.10 24.56 12.35
C LEU A 393 -23.68 23.88 13.59
N ILE A 394 -22.90 23.04 14.30
CA ILE A 394 -23.36 22.41 15.55
C ILE A 394 -23.64 23.50 16.60
N GLY A 395 -22.76 24.47 16.76
CA GLY A 395 -22.92 25.56 17.73
C GLY A 395 -24.13 26.46 17.43
N TRP A 396 -24.32 26.84 16.16
CA TRP A 396 -25.46 27.63 15.72
C TRP A 396 -26.79 26.88 15.94
N ILE A 397 -26.88 25.62 15.49
CA ILE A 397 -28.08 24.78 15.70
C ILE A 397 -28.38 24.63 17.17
N THR A 398 -27.37 24.32 18.00
CA THR A 398 -27.57 24.12 19.45
C THR A 398 -28.05 25.40 20.11
N THR A 399 -27.54 26.57 19.71
CA THR A 399 -27.99 27.87 20.24
C THR A 399 -29.43 28.19 19.83
N SER A 400 -29.78 27.96 18.57
CA SER A 400 -31.11 28.31 18.04
C SER A 400 -32.21 27.34 18.47
N THR A 401 -31.88 26.06 18.67
CA THR A 401 -32.87 25.01 18.97
C THR A 401 -32.86 24.52 20.42
N GLY A 402 -31.79 24.81 21.16
CA GLY A 402 -31.57 24.27 22.51
C GLY A 402 -31.20 22.78 22.56
N SER A 403 -31.05 22.10 21.41
CA SER A 403 -30.81 20.66 21.36
C SER A 403 -29.52 20.29 20.62
N SER A 404 -28.56 19.71 21.34
CA SER A 404 -27.33 19.17 20.74
C SER A 404 -27.57 17.94 19.85
N ALA A 405 -28.70 17.24 20.03
CA ALA A 405 -29.08 16.06 19.25
C ALA A 405 -29.29 16.41 17.76
N ILE A 406 -29.88 17.58 17.47
CA ILE A 406 -30.12 18.02 16.09
C ILE A 406 -28.78 18.24 15.35
N GLY A 407 -27.79 18.78 16.04
CA GLY A 407 -26.42 18.91 15.50
C GLY A 407 -25.81 17.56 15.14
N MET A 408 -26.02 16.51 15.95
CA MET A 408 -25.54 15.16 15.63
C MET A 408 -26.24 14.56 14.42
N PHE A 409 -27.57 14.72 14.31
CA PHE A 409 -28.31 14.21 13.15
C PHE A 409 -27.90 14.89 11.85
N LEU A 410 -27.50 16.17 11.89
CA LEU A 410 -26.88 16.83 10.74
C LEU A 410 -25.60 16.10 10.31
N ILE A 411 -24.70 15.81 11.25
CA ILE A 411 -23.45 15.10 10.96
C ILE A 411 -23.72 13.67 10.46
N THR A 412 -24.70 12.97 11.04
CA THR A 412 -25.19 11.68 10.53
C THR A 412 -25.58 11.79 9.06
N GLY A 413 -26.39 12.79 8.70
CA GLY A 413 -26.80 13.05 7.32
C GLY A 413 -25.60 13.29 6.39
N VAL A 414 -24.63 14.08 6.84
CA VAL A 414 -23.39 14.35 6.07
C VAL A 414 -22.55 13.08 5.88
N LEU A 415 -22.42 12.23 6.90
CA LEU A 415 -21.70 10.95 6.80
C LEU A 415 -22.42 9.97 5.86
N VAL A 416 -23.75 9.92 5.89
CA VAL A 416 -24.54 9.13 4.94
C VAL A 416 -24.36 9.66 3.52
N ILE A 417 -24.39 10.98 3.31
CA ILE A 417 -24.09 11.59 2.01
C ILE A 417 -22.68 11.19 1.55
N GLY A 418 -21.67 11.30 2.41
CA GLY A 418 -20.31 10.87 2.10
C GLY A 418 -20.23 9.39 1.71
N ALA A 419 -20.92 8.51 2.44
CA ALA A 419 -20.99 7.09 2.11
C ALA A 419 -21.65 6.85 0.74
N THR A 420 -22.72 7.58 0.41
CA THR A 420 -23.34 7.52 -0.92
C THR A 420 -22.41 8.04 -2.02
N LEU A 421 -21.61 9.08 -1.76
CA LEU A 421 -20.61 9.59 -2.71
C LEU A 421 -19.49 8.55 -2.96
N VAL A 422 -19.08 7.81 -1.93
CA VAL A 422 -18.13 6.68 -2.10
C VAL A 422 -18.73 5.60 -3.00
N LEU A 423 -20.02 5.27 -2.82
CA LEU A 423 -20.73 4.31 -3.66
C LEU A 423 -20.88 4.77 -5.11
N ARG A 424 -20.84 6.09 -5.39
CA ARG A 424 -20.86 6.64 -6.77
C ARG A 424 -19.56 6.47 -7.52
N ILE A 425 -18.43 6.27 -6.83
CA ILE A 425 -17.22 5.85 -7.53
C ILE A 425 -17.57 4.47 -8.15
N PRO A 426 -17.13 4.06 -9.33
CA PRO A 426 -17.41 2.71 -9.89
C PRO A 426 -16.63 1.55 -9.23
N ALA A 427 -17.31 0.45 -8.83
CA ALA A 427 -16.77 -0.73 -8.09
C ALA A 427 -15.30 -1.02 -8.42
N ALA A 428 -15.09 -1.26 -9.70
CA ALA A 428 -13.85 -1.70 -10.31
C ALA A 428 -12.73 -0.65 -10.48
N LEU A 429 -12.99 0.63 -10.20
CA LEU A 429 -11.96 1.67 -10.14
C LEU A 429 -11.24 1.68 -8.78
N VAL A 430 -11.76 0.95 -7.78
CA VAL A 430 -11.36 1.06 -6.37
C VAL A 430 -11.17 -0.31 -5.71
N GLN A 431 -11.97 -1.32 -6.04
CA GLN A 431 -11.49 -2.70 -6.01
C GLN A 431 -10.42 -2.81 -7.10
N SER A 432 -9.31 -3.49 -6.80
CA SER A 432 -8.16 -3.63 -7.71
C SER A 432 -8.59 -3.66 -9.17
N LEU A 433 -7.93 -2.83 -9.98
CA LEU A 433 -8.02 -2.60 -11.43
C LEU A 433 -8.05 -3.88 -12.30
N ILE A 434 -8.98 -4.79 -12.04
CA ILE A 434 -9.09 -6.10 -12.69
C ILE A 434 -10.48 -6.24 -13.30
N GLU A 435 -11.57 -5.85 -12.62
CA GLU A 435 -12.92 -6.14 -13.17
C GLU A 435 -13.39 -5.20 -14.31
N VAL A 436 -13.05 -3.90 -14.35
CA VAL A 436 -13.58 -3.00 -15.41
C VAL A 436 -12.69 -2.89 -16.65
N GLN A 437 -11.38 -3.14 -16.56
CA GLN A 437 -10.60 -3.32 -17.79
C GLN A 437 -11.02 -4.60 -18.53
N ILE A 438 -11.50 -5.62 -17.81
CA ILE A 438 -12.06 -6.83 -18.40
C ILE A 438 -13.44 -6.58 -19.05
N MET A 439 -14.30 -5.71 -18.48
CA MET A 439 -15.62 -5.42 -19.07
C MET A 439 -15.61 -4.39 -20.21
N THR A 440 -14.57 -3.56 -20.34
CA THR A 440 -14.49 -2.53 -21.41
C THR A 440 -13.48 -2.83 -22.51
N ALA A 441 -12.65 -3.86 -22.38
CA ALA A 441 -11.85 -4.38 -23.48
C ALA A 441 -12.65 -5.36 -24.35
N SER A 442 -13.81 -4.94 -24.87
CA SER A 442 -14.30 -5.49 -26.14
C SER A 442 -13.42 -4.89 -27.24
N SER A 443 -12.17 -5.34 -27.28
CA SER A 443 -11.30 -5.12 -28.43
C SER A 443 -12.01 -5.73 -29.64
N PRO A 444 -12.00 -5.07 -30.81
CA PRO A 444 -12.57 -5.66 -32.02
C PRO A 444 -11.96 -7.04 -32.20
N GLN A 445 -12.82 -8.06 -32.41
CA GLN A 445 -12.45 -9.45 -32.66
C GLN A 445 -11.33 -9.51 -33.71
N ARG A 446 -10.08 -9.52 -33.25
CA ARG A 446 -8.92 -9.89 -34.06
C ARG A 446 -8.98 -11.40 -34.21
N ALA A 447 -8.59 -11.90 -35.38
CA ALA A 447 -8.46 -13.33 -35.63
C ALA A 447 -7.63 -14.00 -34.52
N PRO A 448 -7.93 -15.26 -34.15
CA PRO A 448 -7.15 -15.97 -33.14
C PRO A 448 -5.68 -16.00 -33.56
N LEU A 449 -4.79 -15.46 -32.72
CA LEU A 449 -3.36 -15.41 -32.98
C LEU A 449 -2.79 -16.82 -33.14
N SER A 450 -1.90 -16.98 -34.11
CA SER A 450 -1.16 -18.23 -34.32
C SER A 450 -0.19 -18.51 -33.16
N LEU A 451 0.21 -19.77 -32.98
CA LEU A 451 1.23 -20.14 -31.99
C LEU A 451 2.56 -19.43 -32.24
N ALA A 452 2.88 -19.14 -33.51
CA ALA A 452 4.07 -18.37 -33.89
C ALA A 452 4.01 -16.93 -33.35
N GLU A 453 2.86 -16.25 -33.52
CA GLU A 453 2.64 -14.90 -32.99
C GLU A 453 2.67 -14.88 -31.47
N ARG A 454 2.09 -15.89 -30.82
CA ARG A 454 2.10 -15.97 -29.35
C ARG A 454 3.51 -16.21 -28.80
N ALA A 455 4.29 -17.10 -29.43
CA ALA A 455 5.69 -17.31 -29.05
C ALA A 455 6.52 -16.03 -29.26
N HIS A 456 6.27 -15.27 -30.33
CA HIS A 456 6.88 -13.97 -30.54
C HIS A 456 6.47 -12.95 -29.46
N ASN A 457 5.19 -12.87 -29.11
CA ASN A 457 4.70 -11.97 -28.06
C ASN A 457 5.32 -12.32 -26.69
N ILE A 458 5.42 -13.60 -26.34
CA ILE A 458 6.07 -14.05 -25.09
C ILE A 458 7.52 -13.56 -25.04
N ARG A 459 8.29 -13.73 -26.12
CA ARG A 459 9.67 -13.22 -26.23
C ARG A 459 9.73 -11.72 -26.01
N ARG A 460 8.83 -11.00 -26.68
CA ARG A 460 8.77 -9.54 -26.64
C ARG A 460 8.39 -9.00 -25.26
N HIS A 461 7.43 -9.62 -24.60
CA HIS A 461 7.04 -9.32 -23.22
C HIS A 461 8.20 -9.55 -22.25
N ALA A 462 8.94 -10.65 -22.39
CA ALA A 462 10.12 -10.94 -21.57
C ALA A 462 11.23 -9.88 -21.75
N LEU A 463 11.51 -9.47 -23.00
CA LEU A 463 12.48 -8.40 -23.27
C LEU A 463 12.06 -7.05 -22.69
N ARG A 464 10.76 -6.70 -22.78
CA ARG A 464 10.23 -5.47 -22.19
C ARG A 464 10.37 -5.45 -20.67
N MET A 465 9.96 -6.53 -20.00
CA MET A 465 10.15 -6.68 -18.56
C MET A 465 11.63 -6.54 -18.17
N GLY A 466 12.53 -7.22 -18.90
CA GLY A 466 13.97 -7.11 -18.69
C GLY A 466 14.51 -5.70 -18.89
N GLN A 467 14.03 -4.98 -19.91
CA GLN A 467 14.42 -3.60 -20.20
C GLN A 467 14.05 -2.64 -19.07
N ILE A 468 12.83 -2.76 -18.54
CA ILE A 468 12.32 -1.89 -17.48
C ILE A 468 13.16 -2.03 -16.21
N GLN A 469 13.47 -3.27 -15.82
CA GLN A 469 14.28 -3.53 -14.62
C GLN A 469 15.79 -3.38 -14.89
N GLY A 470 16.20 -3.30 -16.16
CA GLY A 470 17.59 -3.31 -16.60
C GLY A 470 18.29 -4.66 -16.47
N GLN A 471 17.57 -5.72 -16.08
CA GLN A 471 18.11 -7.06 -15.86
C GLN A 471 17.00 -8.13 -15.88
N GLY A 472 17.36 -9.38 -16.16
CA GLY A 472 16.43 -10.53 -16.14
C GLY A 472 17.01 -11.76 -16.81
N TYR A 473 16.44 -12.94 -16.55
CA TYR A 473 16.80 -14.22 -17.20
C TYR A 473 16.24 -14.30 -18.62
N VAL A 474 16.55 -13.29 -19.44
CA VAL A 474 15.94 -13.10 -20.76
C VAL A 474 16.43 -14.13 -21.78
N GLY A 475 17.67 -14.61 -21.68
CA GLY A 475 18.19 -15.65 -22.57
C GLY A 475 17.33 -16.91 -22.51
N GLN A 476 17.02 -17.37 -21.31
CA GLN A 476 16.19 -18.54 -21.08
C GLN A 476 14.74 -18.29 -21.44
N ALA A 477 14.21 -17.11 -21.12
CA ALA A 477 12.86 -16.74 -21.50
C ALA A 477 12.64 -16.74 -23.01
N LEU A 478 13.63 -16.27 -23.77
CA LEU A 478 13.63 -16.32 -25.23
C LEU A 478 13.69 -17.76 -25.77
N GLY A 479 14.48 -18.62 -25.12
CA GLY A 479 14.64 -20.03 -25.50
C GLY A 479 13.36 -20.85 -25.29
N VAL A 480 12.72 -20.71 -24.12
CA VAL A 480 11.56 -21.53 -23.73
C VAL A 480 10.21 -21.00 -24.25
N ALA A 481 10.21 -19.87 -24.97
CA ALA A 481 8.97 -19.19 -25.38
C ALA A 481 8.06 -20.05 -26.29
N ASP A 482 8.61 -20.88 -27.18
CA ASP A 482 7.79 -21.77 -28.03
C ASP A 482 7.14 -22.88 -27.18
N VAL A 483 7.85 -23.43 -26.21
CA VAL A 483 7.32 -24.42 -25.26
C VAL A 483 6.17 -23.83 -24.45
N LEU A 484 6.32 -22.60 -23.93
CA LEU A 484 5.26 -21.91 -23.20
C LEU A 484 4.08 -21.53 -24.10
N ALA A 485 4.32 -21.16 -25.35
CA ALA A 485 3.27 -20.88 -26.30
C ALA A 485 2.41 -22.13 -26.57
N VAL A 486 3.03 -23.28 -26.83
CA VAL A 486 2.31 -24.54 -27.03
C VAL A 486 1.61 -24.98 -25.74
N ALA A 487 2.27 -24.85 -24.58
CA ALA A 487 1.64 -25.18 -23.30
C ALA A 487 0.35 -24.36 -23.07
N TYR A 488 0.42 -23.02 -23.10
CA TYR A 488 -0.69 -22.14 -22.74
C TYR A 488 -1.72 -21.93 -23.85
N PHE A 489 -1.41 -22.20 -25.11
CA PHE A 489 -2.35 -21.87 -26.21
C PHE A 489 -2.74 -23.07 -27.06
N HIS A 490 -2.25 -24.26 -26.72
CA HIS A 490 -2.66 -25.52 -27.35
C HIS A 490 -3.03 -26.59 -26.31
N ALA A 491 -2.20 -26.79 -25.28
CA ALA A 491 -2.31 -27.97 -24.41
C ALA A 491 -3.09 -27.79 -23.10
N LEU A 492 -2.94 -26.64 -22.42
CA LEU A 492 -3.53 -26.38 -21.09
C LEU A 492 -5.01 -26.01 -21.20
N SER A 493 -5.84 -26.59 -20.33
CA SER A 493 -7.21 -26.12 -20.09
C SER A 493 -7.25 -25.16 -18.91
N TYR A 494 -7.56 -23.89 -19.13
CA TYR A 494 -7.69 -22.88 -18.06
C TYR A 494 -8.68 -21.78 -18.46
N GLN A 495 -9.02 -20.92 -17.52
CA GLN A 495 -9.84 -19.73 -17.75
C GLN A 495 -9.03 -18.50 -17.36
N PRO A 496 -8.67 -17.60 -18.29
CA PRO A 496 -7.87 -16.41 -17.96
C PRO A 496 -8.45 -15.54 -16.86
N GLN A 497 -9.78 -15.42 -16.82
CA GLN A 497 -10.49 -14.58 -15.85
C GLN A 497 -10.71 -15.25 -14.50
N ASP A 498 -10.49 -16.57 -14.40
CA ASP A 498 -10.58 -17.34 -13.17
C ASP A 498 -9.34 -18.24 -13.04
N PRO A 499 -8.17 -17.68 -12.70
CA PRO A 499 -6.92 -18.43 -12.59
C PRO A 499 -6.98 -19.49 -11.47
N ASP A 500 -7.94 -19.38 -10.54
CA ASP A 500 -8.15 -20.32 -9.45
C ASP A 500 -9.23 -21.38 -9.76
N TRP A 501 -9.78 -21.38 -10.99
CA TRP A 501 -10.76 -22.37 -11.43
C TRP A 501 -10.29 -23.80 -11.14
N GLU A 502 -11.03 -24.54 -10.31
CA GLU A 502 -10.60 -25.83 -9.79
C GLU A 502 -10.36 -26.89 -10.88
N GLY A 503 -11.13 -26.81 -11.97
CA GLY A 503 -11.07 -27.73 -13.11
C GLY A 503 -9.90 -27.51 -14.06
N ARG A 504 -9.09 -26.46 -13.85
CA ARG A 504 -7.95 -26.14 -14.71
C ARG A 504 -6.84 -27.19 -14.66
N ASP A 505 -6.10 -27.27 -15.75
CA ASP A 505 -4.75 -27.84 -15.74
C ASP A 505 -3.80 -26.87 -15.03
N ARG A 506 -2.79 -27.40 -14.34
CA ARG A 506 -1.86 -26.61 -13.53
C ARG A 506 -0.48 -26.63 -14.17
N PHE A 507 0.19 -25.48 -14.24
CA PHE A 507 1.54 -25.37 -14.79
C PHE A 507 2.53 -24.94 -13.70
N TYR A 508 3.42 -25.84 -13.33
CA TYR A 508 4.39 -25.68 -12.26
C TYR A 508 5.73 -25.29 -12.88
N LEU A 509 6.27 -24.16 -12.44
CA LEU A 509 7.60 -23.71 -12.83
C LEU A 509 8.60 -24.08 -11.73
N SER A 510 9.26 -25.23 -11.87
CA SER A 510 10.29 -25.68 -10.93
C SER A 510 11.51 -24.75 -10.98
N ILE A 511 11.85 -24.31 -12.20
CA ILE A 511 12.96 -23.38 -12.45
C ILE A 511 12.57 -21.95 -12.02
N GLY A 512 12.72 -21.63 -10.73
CA GLY A 512 12.22 -20.36 -10.18
C GLY A 512 12.70 -19.08 -10.86
N HIS A 513 13.88 -19.08 -11.48
CA HIS A 513 14.43 -17.92 -12.18
C HIS A 513 13.90 -17.74 -13.61
N TYR A 514 13.20 -18.73 -14.18
CA TYR A 514 12.48 -18.59 -15.46
C TYR A 514 11.16 -17.84 -15.29
N ALA A 515 10.90 -17.27 -14.12
CA ALA A 515 9.66 -16.59 -13.81
C ALA A 515 9.30 -15.51 -14.84
N ILE A 516 10.29 -14.77 -15.35
CA ILE A 516 10.08 -13.77 -16.40
C ILE A 516 9.48 -14.36 -17.70
N ALA A 517 9.82 -15.60 -18.04
CA ALA A 517 9.25 -16.32 -19.19
C ALA A 517 7.79 -16.71 -18.92
N LEU A 518 7.51 -17.25 -17.73
CA LEU A 518 6.17 -17.64 -17.34
C LEU A 518 5.25 -16.42 -17.23
N TYR A 519 5.74 -15.31 -16.66
CA TYR A 519 4.99 -14.05 -16.61
C TYR A 519 4.62 -13.55 -18.00
N ALA A 520 5.54 -13.63 -18.96
CA ALA A 520 5.26 -13.27 -20.34
C ALA A 520 4.15 -14.15 -20.95
N ALA A 521 4.15 -15.45 -20.66
CA ALA A 521 3.08 -16.36 -21.08
C ALA A 521 1.73 -16.08 -20.38
N LEU A 522 1.74 -15.81 -19.08
CA LEU A 522 0.55 -15.45 -18.30
C LEU A 522 -0.07 -14.12 -18.77
N ILE A 523 0.77 -13.17 -19.16
CA ILE A 523 0.35 -11.88 -19.75
C ILE A 523 -0.27 -12.10 -21.13
N GLU A 524 0.39 -12.87 -21.99
CA GLU A 524 -0.14 -13.23 -23.31
C GLU A 524 -1.45 -14.04 -23.22
N ALA A 525 -1.61 -14.81 -22.14
CA ALA A 525 -2.81 -15.60 -21.85
C ALA A 525 -3.96 -14.75 -21.26
N GLY A 526 -3.69 -13.50 -20.88
CA GLY A 526 -4.65 -12.61 -20.24
C GLY A 526 -4.95 -12.96 -18.77
N ILE A 527 -4.13 -13.81 -18.14
CA ILE A 527 -4.21 -14.11 -16.70
C ILE A 527 -3.64 -12.96 -15.87
N VAL A 528 -2.56 -12.35 -16.37
CA VAL A 528 -1.95 -11.15 -15.80
C VAL A 528 -2.16 -9.97 -16.75
N PRO A 529 -2.60 -8.79 -16.27
CA PRO A 529 -2.75 -7.61 -17.10
C PRO A 529 -1.43 -7.18 -17.79
N GLN A 530 -1.53 -6.72 -19.04
CA GLN A 530 -0.34 -6.35 -19.82
C GLN A 530 0.38 -5.12 -19.26
N GLU A 531 -0.32 -4.22 -18.61
CA GLU A 531 0.26 -3.06 -17.90
C GLU A 531 1.26 -3.46 -16.81
N GLU A 532 1.16 -4.68 -16.25
CA GLU A 532 2.09 -5.12 -15.22
C GLU A 532 3.49 -5.47 -15.74
N LEU A 533 3.69 -5.53 -17.07
CA LEU A 533 5.02 -5.58 -17.68
C LEU A 533 5.94 -4.49 -17.07
N GLU A 534 5.40 -3.28 -16.86
CA GLU A 534 6.10 -2.11 -16.33
C GLU A 534 6.48 -2.21 -14.85
N THR A 535 6.02 -3.27 -14.17
CA THR A 535 6.26 -3.47 -12.74
C THR A 535 7.20 -4.63 -12.45
N TYR A 536 7.71 -5.34 -13.47
CA TYR A 536 8.59 -6.49 -13.26
C TYR A 536 9.79 -6.17 -12.37
N GLY A 537 9.99 -6.95 -11.31
CA GLY A 537 11.11 -6.79 -10.38
C GLY A 537 11.03 -5.58 -9.44
N CYS A 538 9.98 -4.76 -9.54
CA CYS A 538 9.73 -3.63 -8.63
C CYS A 538 9.20 -4.10 -7.26
N ASP A 539 9.39 -3.29 -6.22
CA ASP A 539 8.74 -3.51 -4.92
C ASP A 539 7.21 -3.47 -5.06
N ASP A 540 6.50 -4.32 -4.30
CA ASP A 540 5.05 -4.55 -4.36
C ASP A 540 4.50 -5.06 -5.71
N SER A 541 5.38 -5.36 -6.66
CA SER A 541 5.02 -6.01 -7.91
C SER A 541 4.52 -7.43 -7.70
N ARG A 542 3.52 -7.82 -8.48
CA ARG A 542 3.11 -9.23 -8.58
C ARG A 542 4.05 -10.05 -9.45
N LEU A 543 5.05 -9.43 -10.09
CA LEU A 543 6.02 -10.06 -10.98
C LEU A 543 7.46 -9.93 -10.41
N PRO A 544 7.76 -10.53 -9.25
CA PRO A 544 9.09 -10.50 -8.64
C PRO A 544 10.12 -11.26 -9.49
N MET A 545 11.41 -11.00 -9.29
CA MET A 545 12.49 -11.65 -10.09
C MET A 545 12.49 -13.18 -10.03
N SER A 546 11.96 -13.78 -8.95
CA SER A 546 11.76 -15.22 -8.79
C SER A 546 10.28 -15.49 -8.51
N GLY A 547 9.73 -16.52 -9.13
CA GLY A 547 8.30 -16.84 -9.09
C GLY A 547 7.73 -16.98 -7.68
N MET A 548 6.58 -16.36 -7.40
CA MET A 548 5.93 -16.37 -6.08
C MET A 548 4.44 -16.68 -6.18
N ALA A 549 4.04 -17.89 -5.79
CA ALA A 549 2.64 -18.32 -5.85
C ALA A 549 1.71 -17.55 -4.90
N ALA A 550 2.25 -16.94 -3.84
CA ALA A 550 1.45 -16.22 -2.84
C ALA A 550 0.74 -14.98 -3.39
N TYR A 551 1.22 -14.41 -4.50
CA TYR A 551 0.68 -13.15 -5.02
C TYR A 551 0.76 -12.96 -6.54
N THR A 552 1.38 -13.87 -7.30
CA THR A 552 1.30 -13.86 -8.78
C THR A 552 0.16 -14.77 -9.27
N PRO A 553 -0.90 -14.26 -9.90
CA PRO A 553 -1.96 -15.09 -10.46
C PRO A 553 -1.43 -16.09 -11.49
N GLY A 554 -1.92 -17.33 -11.46
CA GLY A 554 -1.48 -18.39 -12.38
C GLY A 554 -0.10 -18.99 -12.07
N MET A 555 0.62 -18.50 -11.05
CA MET A 555 1.83 -19.12 -10.53
C MET A 555 1.45 -20.16 -9.47
N GLU A 556 1.69 -21.44 -9.75
CA GLU A 556 1.23 -22.52 -8.87
C GLU A 556 2.18 -22.83 -7.71
N ILE A 557 3.49 -22.56 -7.88
CA ILE A 557 4.51 -22.81 -6.86
C ILE A 557 5.46 -21.63 -6.71
N THR A 558 6.02 -21.46 -5.51
CA THR A 558 7.06 -20.46 -5.24
C THR A 558 8.42 -21.04 -5.62
N GLY A 559 9.14 -20.36 -6.49
CA GLY A 559 10.48 -20.74 -6.91
C GLY A 559 11.55 -20.44 -5.86
N GLY A 560 12.76 -20.96 -6.06
CA GLY A 560 13.95 -20.64 -5.26
C GLY A 560 14.68 -21.85 -4.65
N SER A 561 14.01 -23.01 -4.55
CA SER A 561 14.65 -24.28 -4.17
C SER A 561 14.69 -25.20 -5.39
N LEU A 562 15.88 -25.45 -5.93
CA LEU A 562 16.10 -26.32 -7.09
C LEU A 562 15.64 -27.75 -6.78
N GLY A 563 15.00 -28.41 -7.75
CA GLY A 563 14.64 -29.83 -7.67
C GLY A 563 13.41 -30.17 -6.83
N GLN A 564 12.66 -29.18 -6.34
CA GLN A 564 11.46 -29.42 -5.53
C GLN A 564 10.16 -29.47 -6.34
N GLY A 565 10.09 -28.83 -7.51
CA GLY A 565 8.84 -28.68 -8.26
C GLY A 565 8.19 -30.02 -8.65
N LEU A 566 8.99 -31.01 -9.05
CA LEU A 566 8.47 -32.33 -9.43
C LEU A 566 7.82 -33.08 -8.25
N GLY A 567 8.40 -32.98 -7.05
CA GLY A 567 7.82 -33.57 -5.83
C GLY A 567 6.46 -32.95 -5.49
N ILE A 568 6.34 -31.62 -5.60
CA ILE A 568 5.07 -30.92 -5.39
C ILE A 568 4.04 -31.34 -6.46
N ALA A 569 4.47 -31.46 -7.73
CA ALA A 569 3.61 -31.92 -8.82
C ALA A 569 3.09 -33.36 -8.59
N VAL A 570 3.92 -34.27 -8.09
CA VAL A 570 3.51 -35.63 -7.66
C VAL A 570 2.40 -35.56 -6.62
N GLY A 571 2.56 -34.73 -5.58
CA GLY A 571 1.54 -34.51 -4.56
C GLY A 571 0.23 -33.96 -5.11
N ALA A 572 0.31 -32.98 -6.02
CA ALA A 572 -0.85 -32.39 -6.69
C ALA A 572 -1.60 -33.42 -7.54
N CYS A 573 -0.89 -34.22 -8.34
CA CYS A 573 -1.47 -35.29 -9.15
C CYS A 573 -2.21 -36.34 -8.30
N LEU A 574 -1.62 -36.77 -7.18
CA LEU A 574 -2.27 -37.67 -6.23
C LEU A 574 -3.56 -37.06 -5.65
N GLY A 575 -3.52 -35.77 -5.29
CA GLY A 575 -4.69 -35.02 -4.82
C GLY A 575 -5.80 -34.96 -5.88
N LEU A 576 -5.46 -34.66 -7.13
CA LEU A 576 -6.41 -34.62 -8.23
C LEU A 576 -7.04 -35.98 -8.52
N LYS A 577 -6.25 -37.07 -8.49
CA LYS A 577 -6.79 -38.44 -8.63
C LYS A 577 -7.76 -38.79 -7.50
N ARG A 578 -7.45 -38.42 -6.25
CA ARG A 578 -8.37 -38.60 -5.11
C ARG A 578 -9.66 -37.81 -5.27
N LYS A 579 -9.60 -36.63 -5.89
CA LYS A 579 -10.77 -35.81 -6.27
C LYS A 579 -11.49 -36.31 -7.52
N GLN A 580 -11.03 -37.39 -8.15
CA GLN A 580 -11.54 -37.89 -9.44
C GLN A 580 -11.51 -36.82 -10.56
N SER A 581 -10.57 -35.86 -10.46
CA SER A 581 -10.39 -34.83 -11.46
C SER A 581 -9.76 -35.39 -12.73
N LYS A 582 -10.11 -34.78 -13.87
CA LYS A 582 -9.53 -35.06 -15.20
C LYS A 582 -8.38 -34.10 -15.56
N SER A 583 -8.06 -33.16 -14.68
CA SER A 583 -7.02 -32.16 -14.91
C SER A 583 -5.62 -32.76 -14.86
N PHE A 584 -4.73 -32.19 -15.67
CA PHE A 584 -3.31 -32.50 -15.72
C PHE A 584 -2.49 -31.52 -14.90
N VAL A 585 -1.31 -31.97 -14.45
CA VAL A 585 -0.25 -31.13 -13.91
C VAL A 585 0.92 -31.18 -14.88
N TYR A 586 1.37 -30.00 -15.29
CA TYR A 586 2.57 -29.79 -16.09
C TYR A 586 3.66 -29.28 -15.17
N ASN A 587 4.89 -29.79 -15.29
CA ASN A 587 6.01 -29.34 -14.47
C ASN A 587 7.23 -29.06 -15.35
N LEU A 588 7.63 -27.79 -15.47
CA LEU A 588 8.80 -27.36 -16.24
C LEU A 588 10.05 -27.34 -15.36
N LEU A 589 11.05 -28.11 -15.78
CA LEU A 589 12.35 -28.33 -15.15
C LEU A 589 13.46 -27.89 -16.10
N SER A 590 14.66 -27.62 -15.57
CA SER A 590 15.87 -27.42 -16.37
C SER A 590 16.76 -28.65 -16.33
N ASP A 591 17.65 -28.79 -17.32
CA ASP A 591 18.72 -29.79 -17.27
C ASP A 591 19.62 -29.65 -16.02
N GLY A 592 19.83 -28.44 -15.49
CA GLY A 592 20.52 -28.20 -14.22
C GLY A 592 19.79 -28.76 -12.99
N GLU A 593 18.45 -28.72 -12.96
CA GLU A 593 17.66 -29.32 -11.86
C GLU A 593 17.71 -30.85 -11.82
N LEU A 594 18.18 -31.48 -12.90
CA LEU A 594 18.39 -32.93 -12.93
C LEU A 594 19.58 -33.39 -12.09
N ASN A 595 20.39 -32.45 -11.60
CA ASN A 595 21.47 -32.75 -10.65
C ASN A 595 20.95 -32.96 -9.22
N GLU A 596 19.71 -32.57 -8.95
CA GLU A 596 19.11 -32.68 -7.62
C GLU A 596 18.56 -34.08 -7.35
N GLY A 597 18.94 -34.68 -6.23
CA GLY A 597 18.47 -36.02 -5.84
C GLY A 597 16.95 -36.11 -5.66
N ALA A 598 16.33 -35.04 -5.15
CA ALA A 598 14.88 -34.96 -4.95
C ALA A 598 14.09 -35.12 -6.26
N THR A 599 14.64 -34.65 -7.39
CA THR A 599 14.02 -34.82 -8.71
C THR A 599 13.87 -36.31 -9.06
N TRP A 600 14.90 -37.13 -8.78
CA TRP A 600 14.88 -38.55 -9.11
C TRP A 600 14.03 -39.38 -8.13
N GLU A 601 13.98 -38.99 -6.85
CA GLU A 601 13.02 -39.56 -5.89
C GLU A 601 11.58 -39.32 -6.33
N ALA A 602 11.26 -38.10 -6.78
CA ALA A 602 9.96 -37.77 -7.32
C ALA A 602 9.67 -38.52 -8.63
N ALA A 603 10.67 -38.73 -9.49
CA ALA A 603 10.54 -39.52 -10.72
C ALA A 603 10.14 -40.98 -10.45
N MET A 604 10.80 -41.63 -9.47
CA MET A 604 10.42 -42.98 -9.01
C MET A 604 9.01 -43.00 -8.43
N SER A 605 8.68 -42.01 -7.61
CA SER A 605 7.38 -41.89 -6.95
C SER A 605 6.24 -41.75 -7.95
N ALA A 606 6.41 -40.91 -8.98
CA ALA A 606 5.39 -40.70 -10.01
C ALA A 606 5.06 -41.98 -10.80
N SER A 607 6.09 -42.77 -11.10
CA SER A 607 5.98 -44.05 -11.79
C SER A 607 5.31 -45.10 -10.91
N HIS A 608 5.75 -45.22 -9.64
CA HIS A 608 5.14 -46.11 -8.65
C HIS A 608 3.63 -45.88 -8.50
N TRP A 609 3.23 -44.61 -8.42
CA TRP A 609 1.82 -44.21 -8.29
C TRP A 609 1.04 -44.14 -9.60
N GLN A 610 1.66 -44.50 -10.74
CA GLN A 610 1.00 -44.50 -12.04
C GLN A 610 0.33 -43.15 -12.36
N LEU A 611 1.09 -42.06 -12.20
CA LEU A 611 0.60 -40.69 -12.37
C LEU A 611 0.48 -40.30 -13.85
N ASP A 612 -0.46 -40.92 -14.53
CA ASP A 612 -0.85 -40.61 -15.92
C ASP A 612 -1.40 -39.19 -16.15
N ASN A 613 -1.67 -38.43 -15.08
CA ASN A 613 -2.06 -37.01 -15.14
C ASN A 613 -0.87 -36.05 -14.93
N LEU A 614 0.37 -36.53 -15.00
CA LEU A 614 1.59 -35.73 -14.88
C LEU A 614 2.33 -35.66 -16.23
N ILE A 615 2.63 -34.44 -16.69
CA ILE A 615 3.45 -34.16 -17.87
C ILE A 615 4.64 -33.28 -17.45
N ALA A 616 5.82 -33.85 -17.32
CA ALA A 616 7.04 -33.09 -17.08
C ALA A 616 7.62 -32.54 -18.40
N LEU A 617 8.20 -31.35 -18.34
CA LEU A 617 8.93 -30.71 -19.44
C LEU A 617 10.34 -30.45 -18.93
N VAL A 618 11.36 -30.78 -19.72
CA VAL A 618 12.75 -30.43 -19.39
C VAL A 618 13.28 -29.49 -20.45
N ASP A 619 13.65 -28.28 -20.06
CA ASP A 619 14.43 -27.38 -20.88
C ASP A 619 15.89 -27.86 -20.92
N VAL A 620 16.33 -28.36 -22.06
CA VAL A 620 17.69 -28.85 -22.32
C VAL A 620 18.41 -27.82 -23.19
N ASN A 621 18.97 -26.79 -22.55
CA ASN A 621 19.74 -25.73 -23.24
C ASN A 621 21.26 -25.86 -23.01
N ASN A 622 21.67 -26.84 -22.20
CA ASN A 622 23.05 -27.15 -21.83
C ASN A 622 23.79 -25.98 -21.16
N GLN A 623 23.11 -25.20 -20.31
CA GLN A 623 23.68 -24.04 -19.61
C GLN A 623 23.34 -24.03 -18.10
N GLN A 624 24.37 -23.90 -17.28
CA GLN A 624 24.27 -23.67 -15.83
C GLN A 624 25.25 -22.59 -15.37
N ALA A 625 25.17 -22.21 -14.08
CA ALA A 625 25.97 -21.11 -13.53
C ALA A 625 27.48 -21.26 -13.77
N ASP A 626 27.98 -22.50 -13.70
CA ASP A 626 29.41 -22.82 -13.84
C ASP A 626 29.84 -23.24 -15.26
N GLY A 627 28.95 -23.14 -16.26
CA GLY A 627 29.26 -23.47 -17.67
C GLY A 627 28.28 -24.47 -18.28
N HIS A 628 28.75 -25.27 -19.24
CA HIS A 628 27.90 -26.24 -19.92
C HIS A 628 27.53 -27.40 -18.98
N CYS A 629 26.24 -27.71 -18.85
CA CYS A 629 25.75 -28.79 -17.98
C CYS A 629 26.45 -30.13 -18.24
N ARG A 630 26.71 -30.46 -19.52
CA ARG A 630 27.45 -31.67 -19.94
C ARG A 630 28.89 -31.75 -19.43
N GLU A 631 29.53 -30.62 -19.14
CA GLU A 631 30.92 -30.54 -18.70
C GLU A 631 31.05 -30.52 -17.17
N ILE A 632 29.99 -30.13 -16.45
CA ILE A 632 30.02 -30.00 -14.99
C ILE A 632 29.49 -31.25 -14.29
N LEU A 633 28.24 -31.63 -14.54
CA LEU A 633 27.68 -32.91 -14.09
C LEU A 633 26.83 -33.49 -15.22
N ALA A 634 27.43 -34.42 -15.97
CA ALA A 634 26.82 -34.95 -17.18
C ALA A 634 25.48 -35.65 -16.89
N PHE A 635 24.43 -35.20 -17.59
CA PHE A 635 23.05 -35.68 -17.42
C PHE A 635 22.60 -36.64 -18.54
N GLU A 636 23.38 -36.77 -19.61
CA GLU A 636 23.13 -37.69 -20.73
C GLU A 636 23.61 -39.12 -20.40
N PRO A 637 22.96 -40.17 -20.95
CA PRO A 637 21.81 -40.14 -21.85
C PRO A 637 20.48 -39.91 -21.11
N LEU A 638 19.77 -38.83 -21.46
CA LEU A 638 18.62 -38.40 -20.67
C LEU A 638 17.35 -39.20 -20.97
N ALA A 639 17.12 -39.58 -22.23
CA ALA A 639 15.89 -40.26 -22.63
C ALA A 639 15.80 -41.67 -22.01
N GLU A 640 16.89 -42.42 -22.12
CA GLU A 640 17.07 -43.76 -21.58
C GLU A 640 16.98 -43.75 -20.05
N ARG A 641 17.52 -42.72 -19.41
CA ARG A 641 17.43 -42.55 -17.96
C ARG A 641 15.98 -42.41 -17.52
N TRP A 642 15.21 -41.48 -18.11
CA TRP A 642 13.79 -41.33 -17.78
C TRP A 642 12.95 -42.58 -18.13
N GLN A 643 13.25 -43.27 -19.24
CA GLN A 643 12.62 -44.54 -19.57
C GLN A 643 12.86 -45.60 -18.49
N ALA A 644 14.07 -45.67 -17.93
CA ALA A 644 14.39 -46.59 -16.83
C ALA A 644 13.61 -46.29 -15.55
N PHE A 645 13.20 -45.05 -15.31
CA PHE A 645 12.28 -44.68 -14.22
C PHE A 645 10.79 -44.99 -14.56
N GLY A 646 10.49 -45.54 -15.73
CA GLY A 646 9.14 -45.95 -16.13
C GLY A 646 8.28 -44.82 -16.68
N TRP A 647 8.89 -43.81 -17.31
CA TRP A 647 8.18 -42.68 -17.91
C TRP A 647 7.94 -42.87 -19.41
N PHE A 648 6.85 -42.30 -19.94
CA PHE A 648 6.68 -42.12 -21.38
C PHE A 648 7.53 -40.94 -21.84
N VAL A 649 8.60 -41.22 -22.58
CA VAL A 649 9.63 -40.22 -22.93
C VAL A 649 9.54 -39.81 -24.38
N GLN A 650 9.64 -38.50 -24.62
CA GLN A 650 9.80 -37.89 -25.94
C GLN A 650 10.95 -36.89 -25.88
N ARG A 651 11.74 -36.77 -26.95
CA ARG A 651 12.74 -35.70 -27.12
C ARG A 651 12.48 -34.99 -28.45
N VAL A 652 12.40 -33.67 -28.42
CA VAL A 652 12.07 -32.83 -29.58
C VAL A 652 12.91 -31.56 -29.58
N ASP A 653 13.04 -30.93 -30.74
CA ASP A 653 13.51 -29.54 -30.83
C ASP A 653 12.50 -28.62 -30.14
N GLY A 654 12.93 -27.99 -29.04
CA GLY A 654 12.10 -27.11 -28.22
C GLY A 654 11.84 -25.74 -28.84
N ASN A 655 12.39 -25.46 -30.02
CA ASN A 655 12.10 -24.29 -30.84
C ASN A 655 11.40 -24.63 -32.16
N ASP A 656 10.98 -25.89 -32.35
CA ASP A 656 10.06 -26.33 -33.41
C ASP A 656 8.65 -26.49 -32.83
N ARG A 657 7.76 -25.57 -33.20
CA ARG A 657 6.38 -25.52 -32.68
C ARG A 657 5.54 -26.71 -33.12
N ASP A 658 5.75 -27.23 -34.34
CA ASP A 658 4.95 -28.35 -34.86
C ASP A 658 5.38 -29.65 -34.16
N ALA A 659 6.68 -29.82 -33.92
CA ALA A 659 7.22 -30.91 -33.12
C ALA A 659 6.70 -30.87 -31.67
N LEU A 660 6.66 -29.68 -31.07
CA LEU A 660 6.10 -29.47 -29.73
C LEU A 660 4.61 -29.81 -29.67
N VAL A 661 3.79 -29.29 -30.59
CA VAL A 661 2.34 -29.61 -30.67
C VAL A 661 2.14 -31.12 -30.73
N ALA A 662 2.84 -31.82 -31.63
CA ALA A 662 2.76 -33.26 -31.75
C ALA A 662 3.23 -34.01 -30.49
N ALA A 663 4.20 -33.46 -29.75
CA ALA A 663 4.68 -34.06 -28.50
C ALA A 663 3.68 -33.89 -27.34
N PHE A 664 3.09 -32.70 -27.18
CA PHE A 664 2.06 -32.42 -26.19
C PHE A 664 0.80 -33.27 -26.45
N ASP A 665 0.37 -33.38 -27.71
CA ASP A 665 -0.78 -34.22 -28.10
C ASP A 665 -0.53 -35.69 -27.77
N ARG A 666 0.63 -36.23 -28.17
CA ARG A 666 1.01 -37.61 -27.82
C ARG A 666 1.08 -37.83 -26.32
N ALA A 667 1.58 -36.85 -25.54
CA ALA A 667 1.65 -36.97 -24.09
C ALA A 667 0.25 -36.97 -23.43
N ARG A 668 -0.68 -36.11 -23.88
CA ARG A 668 -2.05 -36.07 -23.37
C ARG A 668 -2.86 -37.31 -23.76
N GLN A 669 -2.69 -37.78 -25.00
CA GLN A 669 -3.47 -38.89 -25.56
C GLN A 669 -2.85 -40.26 -25.27
N HIS A 670 -1.71 -40.33 -24.59
CA HIS A 670 -1.04 -41.59 -24.28
C HIS A 670 -1.94 -42.50 -23.41
N PRO A 671 -2.24 -43.74 -23.86
CA PRO A 671 -3.16 -44.63 -23.15
C PRO A 671 -2.55 -45.31 -21.91
N GLY A 672 -1.21 -45.31 -21.79
CA GLY A 672 -0.52 -45.94 -20.67
C GLY A 672 -0.71 -45.17 -19.36
N ARG A 673 -0.80 -45.91 -18.25
CA ARG A 673 -0.97 -45.37 -16.88
C ARG A 673 0.33 -44.84 -16.26
N GLN A 674 1.29 -44.44 -17.08
CA GLN A 674 2.61 -43.96 -16.66
C GLN A 674 2.70 -42.44 -16.79
N PRO A 675 3.53 -41.76 -15.98
CA PRO A 675 3.80 -40.33 -16.13
C PRO A 675 4.54 -40.05 -17.46
N ARG A 676 4.46 -38.81 -17.96
CA ARG A 676 4.94 -38.42 -19.28
C ARG A 676 5.99 -37.33 -19.18
N ILE A 677 6.99 -37.37 -20.04
CA ILE A 677 8.04 -36.35 -20.08
C ILE A 677 8.39 -35.97 -21.52
N ILE A 678 8.57 -34.68 -21.74
CA ILE A 678 9.04 -34.11 -23.00
C ILE A 678 10.36 -33.40 -22.72
N LEU A 679 11.43 -33.90 -23.33
CA LEU A 679 12.75 -33.31 -23.32
C LEU A 679 12.82 -32.32 -24.49
N CYS A 680 12.92 -31.03 -24.17
CA CYS A 680 12.89 -29.94 -25.13
C CYS A 680 14.30 -29.40 -25.32
N ASP A 681 14.95 -29.71 -26.43
CA ASP A 681 16.25 -29.13 -26.77
C ASP A 681 16.04 -27.67 -27.20
N THR A 682 16.30 -26.69 -26.33
CA THR A 682 16.09 -25.26 -26.65
C THR A 682 17.38 -24.50 -26.88
N ARG A 683 17.27 -23.38 -27.62
CA ARG A 683 18.35 -22.44 -27.85
C ARG A 683 18.17 -21.19 -26.99
N MET A 684 19.07 -20.99 -26.04
CA MET A 684 19.12 -19.75 -25.25
C MET A 684 19.28 -18.53 -26.17
N GLY A 685 18.48 -17.47 -25.92
CA GLY A 685 18.47 -16.24 -26.72
C GLY A 685 17.65 -16.32 -28.02
N LYS A 686 16.92 -17.43 -28.26
CA LYS A 686 16.21 -17.68 -29.53
C LYS A 686 15.39 -16.48 -30.00
N GLY A 687 15.65 -16.06 -31.24
CA GLY A 687 14.95 -14.95 -31.91
C GLY A 687 15.67 -13.60 -31.83
N VAL A 688 16.79 -13.52 -31.10
CA VAL A 688 17.66 -12.33 -31.06
C VAL A 688 19.10 -12.75 -31.42
N PRO A 689 19.54 -12.58 -32.69
CA PRO A 689 20.75 -13.20 -33.21
C PRO A 689 22.03 -12.94 -32.39
N PHE A 690 22.22 -11.72 -31.89
CA PHE A 690 23.41 -11.38 -31.11
C PHE A 690 23.37 -11.93 -29.67
N LEU A 691 22.18 -12.22 -29.11
CA LEU A 691 22.05 -12.89 -27.83
C LEU A 691 22.25 -14.42 -27.97
N GLU A 692 21.96 -14.99 -29.13
CA GLU A 692 22.19 -16.42 -29.41
C GLU A 692 23.69 -16.79 -29.50
N THR A 693 24.53 -15.84 -29.88
CA THR A 693 25.98 -16.03 -30.09
C THR A 693 26.85 -15.47 -28.97
N ARG A 694 26.28 -14.66 -28.06
CA ARG A 694 26.99 -14.10 -26.91
C ARG A 694 27.51 -15.20 -25.98
N ASP A 695 28.68 -14.96 -25.38
CA ASP A 695 29.28 -15.87 -24.39
C ASP A 695 28.25 -16.22 -23.32
N LYS A 696 27.95 -17.51 -23.25
CA LYS A 696 26.79 -18.04 -22.53
C LYS A 696 27.13 -18.16 -21.06
N THR A 697 26.85 -17.11 -20.29
CA THR A 697 26.69 -17.19 -18.84
C THR A 697 25.23 -17.45 -18.51
N HIS A 698 24.95 -18.27 -17.50
CA HIS A 698 23.60 -18.55 -16.99
C HIS A 698 22.76 -17.29 -16.72
N PHE A 699 23.41 -16.14 -16.52
CA PHE A 699 22.77 -14.84 -16.54
C PHE A 699 23.34 -14.00 -17.68
N ILE A 700 22.61 -13.84 -18.77
CA ILE A 700 23.05 -13.00 -19.90
C ILE A 700 22.90 -11.53 -19.49
N ARG A 701 24.04 -10.82 -19.40
CA ARG A 701 24.02 -9.38 -19.22
C ARG A 701 23.66 -8.71 -20.54
N VAL A 702 22.65 -7.84 -20.50
CA VAL A 702 22.21 -6.99 -21.62
C VAL A 702 22.48 -5.54 -21.24
N GLU A 703 23.29 -4.85 -22.03
CA GLU A 703 23.63 -3.46 -21.76
C GLU A 703 22.44 -2.53 -22.06
N ALA A 704 22.40 -1.35 -21.45
CA ALA A 704 21.24 -0.44 -21.52
C ALA A 704 20.80 -0.11 -22.96
N HIS A 705 21.75 0.05 -23.89
CA HIS A 705 21.47 0.33 -25.30
C HIS A 705 21.04 -0.93 -26.09
N GLU A 706 21.39 -2.12 -25.63
CA GLU A 706 21.11 -3.39 -26.31
C GLU A 706 19.66 -3.84 -26.15
N TRP A 707 18.93 -3.33 -25.15
CA TRP A 707 17.51 -3.65 -24.97
C TRP A 707 16.66 -3.25 -26.17
N ALA A 708 16.87 -2.03 -26.69
CA ALA A 708 16.19 -1.57 -27.90
C ALA A 708 16.61 -2.40 -29.13
N LEU A 709 17.91 -2.68 -29.27
CA LEU A 709 18.43 -3.53 -30.34
C LEU A 709 17.87 -4.96 -30.30
N ALA A 710 17.66 -5.52 -29.12
CA ALA A 710 17.06 -6.85 -28.95
C ALA A 710 15.59 -6.87 -29.39
N LEU A 711 14.82 -5.83 -29.01
CA LEU A 711 13.43 -5.67 -29.45
C LEU A 711 13.33 -5.47 -30.96
N ASP A 712 14.17 -4.60 -31.53
CA ASP A 712 14.21 -4.33 -32.96
C ASP A 712 14.62 -5.58 -33.76
N ALA A 713 15.60 -6.34 -33.28
CA ALA A 713 16.02 -7.59 -33.91
C ALA A 713 14.92 -8.67 -33.86
N LEU A 714 14.20 -8.76 -32.73
CA LEU A 714 13.06 -9.67 -32.60
C LEU A 714 11.91 -9.29 -33.53
N ASP A 715 11.61 -7.99 -33.64
CA ASP A 715 10.54 -7.45 -34.49
C ASP A 715 10.92 -7.56 -36.00
N ALA A 716 12.20 -7.43 -36.35
CA ALA A 716 12.71 -7.59 -37.71
C ALA A 716 12.76 -9.05 -38.18
N GLY A 717 12.93 -10.00 -37.27
CA GLY A 717 12.86 -11.44 -37.55
C GLY A 717 11.45 -11.99 -37.75
N ARG A 718 10.45 -11.11 -37.87
CA ARG A 718 9.06 -11.46 -38.12
C ARG A 718 8.87 -11.71 -39.62
N ASP A 719 8.92 -12.98 -40.01
CA ASP A 719 8.45 -13.40 -41.33
C ASP A 719 6.94 -13.04 -41.43
N PHE A 720 6.57 -12.17 -42.38
CA PHE A 720 5.18 -11.73 -42.61
C PHE A 720 4.34 -12.81 -43.28
#